data_AF-A0A958AS49-F1
#
_entry.id   AF-A0A958AS49-F1
#
_cell.length_a   1.000
_cell.length_b   1.000
_cell.length_c   1.000
_cell.angle_alpha   90.00
_cell.angle_beta   90.00
_cell.angle_gamma   90.00
#
_symmetry.space_group_name_H-M   'P 1'
#
loop_
_entity.id
_entity.type
_entity.pdbx_description
1 polymer ?
#
loop_
_entity_poly.entity_id
_entity_poly.type
_entity_poly.pdbx_seq_one_letter_code
_entity_poly.pdbx_strand_id
1 'polypeptide(L)'
;MMQKRTTLQKYQLHIETLLVFILAASVRLTSLNVFRVVDEPDRWDWAVDFYRALLAGDLPGTLVGDGYPGIFPVWLETLWLFLASLYRSVLQGSWIGDAGVYLLVHEWDRTETLWLQRFPVVLTNTLLVVAIFLYLRKLFGQRLALLAAILISLDPFYLSDSRVNRAEGLLTGLMMVSLLALITAHRRDRYWPHLLISGVFGGLAWLTKSQALVLLPMFGVISLIWHFRDNTQWTAALRGSVLTMLGWLATVITTFIALWPATWTVPGPTFSLMSDYLIGKVGEEGVKIFFLGQTVLDEDPGLIFYPVIFILRTTPLMLIGLLLGIWLLIRRRWSPPAQWRTWLDEPGLWAVLAYAALYVGGMSLGSHKQDRFLMAAFPALNVLAAAAFLQFAQRLHWSQQRVWLAGGALLTIQLATALPFHPYYFSYFNPLAGGGPVAVQLTRIGWGEGMDQVADYLQSQENPESMVVASRFFHYLMGFDGTRLNLDAKGEWVRADKIIFYIQQSQRKLDPSPGVIHYFEQHVPPEKVITIDRIDYAQIYPNPIQFPADPQLALIKDEMSLFGYRWEEAENAVTVRLIWENLSDSENPVAIRLWINEEQHGDWLACSTRPGFEQAASTPGEIVESDCYLSGSTLSPGLYDLQVGVQSSDSSWQTLDFATGWSAVEVAANGAFERVEPEVAFARLAADAIPASATPLEHTYYDHVRLLAYEIEPEQIHLGDTPAVTLYWQALRAIDQNAHISLQAFLGDERVALVNGPPVDSERPTRSWRPGEVIRETRTLDLPDDLPTPALLRLDVGLFLPDTLTPLPVRNLAGEDIPGAITTLRLEPDQWPVYMGANDVDAMFDDHIRLLGYEVEHHDTQLDVTLYWEAISTPDANYTAFLHLLNATGELSAQSDVPPGGGFFPTAAWQPGDIVLSHHQLDLPADITTGNYSLLAGLYRPADGTRLPVAGSGPLRPNDSAVEIRISTMQE
;
A
#
# COMPACT_ATOMS: atom_id res chain seq x y z
N MET A 1 10.87 -4.92 -78.19
CA MET A 1 9.49 -4.70 -77.72
C MET A 1 9.51 -4.44 -76.22
N MET A 2 9.39 -3.18 -75.79
CA MET A 2 9.23 -2.80 -74.40
C MET A 2 7.81 -3.18 -73.95
N GLN A 3 7.68 -4.27 -73.18
CA GLN A 3 6.43 -4.62 -72.52
C GLN A 3 6.08 -3.55 -71.49
N LYS A 4 4.96 -2.85 -71.71
CA LYS A 4 4.29 -2.03 -70.69
C LYS A 4 4.08 -2.89 -69.44
N ARG A 5 4.85 -2.64 -68.38
CA ARG A 5 4.51 -3.14 -67.03
C ARG A 5 3.11 -2.64 -66.71
N THR A 6 2.19 -3.54 -66.38
CA THR A 6 0.83 -3.20 -65.98
C THR A 6 0.87 -2.30 -64.75
N THR A 7 -0.07 -1.38 -64.61
CA THR A 7 -0.14 -0.41 -63.49
C THR A 7 -0.07 -1.10 -62.13
N LEU A 8 -0.60 -2.32 -62.01
CA LEU A 8 -0.53 -3.19 -60.83
C LEU A 8 0.91 -3.59 -60.41
N GLN A 9 1.82 -3.82 -61.35
CA GLN A 9 3.22 -4.16 -61.02
C GLN A 9 3.99 -2.98 -60.41
N LYS A 10 3.55 -1.74 -60.66
CA LYS A 10 4.16 -0.52 -60.10
C LYS A 10 3.83 -0.38 -58.60
N TYR A 11 2.62 -0.77 -58.19
CA TYR A 11 2.14 -0.62 -56.80
C TYR A 11 2.27 -1.88 -55.95
N GLN A 12 2.74 -2.99 -56.52
CA GLN A 12 2.79 -4.28 -55.85
C GLN A 12 3.54 -4.25 -54.51
N LEU A 13 4.70 -3.59 -54.45
CA LEU A 13 5.46 -3.44 -53.19
C LEU A 13 4.64 -2.70 -52.13
N HIS A 14 3.97 -1.61 -52.50
CA HIS A 14 3.17 -0.82 -51.57
C HIS A 14 1.98 -1.62 -51.05
N ILE A 15 1.29 -2.36 -51.92
CA ILE A 15 0.17 -3.23 -51.54
C ILE A 15 0.64 -4.31 -50.56
N GLU A 16 1.74 -4.99 -50.85
CA GLU A 16 2.26 -6.05 -49.99
C GLU A 16 2.75 -5.50 -48.64
N THR A 17 3.40 -4.33 -48.64
CA THR A 17 3.81 -3.65 -47.41
C THR A 17 2.60 -3.30 -46.56
N LEU A 18 1.54 -2.77 -47.17
CA LEU A 18 0.29 -2.45 -46.49
C LEU A 18 -0.40 -3.71 -45.95
N LEU A 19 -0.42 -4.81 -46.70
CA LEU A 19 -1.00 -6.08 -46.25
C LEU A 19 -0.24 -6.67 -45.06
N VAL A 20 1.11 -6.64 -45.08
CA VAL A 20 1.93 -7.07 -43.95
C VAL A 20 1.70 -6.18 -42.74
N PHE A 21 1.62 -4.85 -42.94
CA PHE A 21 1.29 -3.92 -41.86
C PHE A 21 -0.08 -4.23 -41.25
N ILE A 22 -1.12 -4.38 -42.07
CA ILE A 22 -2.48 -4.71 -41.60
C ILE A 22 -2.49 -6.02 -40.83
N LEU A 23 -1.84 -7.08 -41.34
CA LEU A 23 -1.76 -8.37 -40.66
C LEU A 23 -1.04 -8.26 -39.32
N ALA A 24 0.12 -7.60 -39.28
CA ALA A 24 0.90 -7.44 -38.06
C ALA A 24 0.16 -6.56 -37.03
N ALA A 25 -0.50 -5.50 -37.49
CA ALA A 25 -1.29 -4.57 -36.68
C ALA A 25 -2.55 -5.24 -36.12
N SER A 26 -3.29 -6.03 -36.90
CA SER A 26 -4.58 -6.60 -36.50
C SER A 26 -4.47 -7.57 -35.33
N VAL A 27 -3.31 -8.22 -35.17
CA VAL A 27 -3.04 -9.14 -34.06
C VAL A 27 -2.25 -8.49 -32.93
N ARG A 28 -1.80 -7.23 -33.08
CA ARG A 28 -1.00 -6.53 -32.07
C ARG A 28 -1.75 -5.39 -31.40
N LEU A 29 -2.48 -4.58 -32.17
CA LEU A 29 -3.11 -3.34 -31.70
C LEU A 29 -4.55 -3.53 -31.17
N THR A 30 -5.05 -4.76 -31.08
CA THR A 30 -6.40 -5.07 -30.56
C THR A 30 -6.35 -5.48 -29.10
N SER A 31 -7.36 -5.08 -28.30
CA SER A 31 -7.51 -5.51 -26.90
C SER A 31 -6.26 -5.25 -26.04
N LEU A 32 -5.71 -4.04 -26.11
CA LEU A 32 -4.52 -3.63 -25.36
C LEU A 32 -4.82 -3.32 -23.88
N ASN A 33 -6.09 -3.27 -23.48
CA ASN A 33 -6.58 -2.84 -22.17
C ASN A 33 -7.22 -3.99 -21.36
N VAL A 34 -6.80 -5.24 -21.59
CA VAL A 34 -7.42 -6.43 -20.96
C VAL A 34 -6.80 -6.73 -19.60
N PHE A 35 -5.51 -7.10 -19.58
CA PHE A 35 -4.79 -7.46 -18.36
C PHE A 35 -3.43 -6.76 -18.33
N ARG A 36 -2.85 -6.59 -17.14
CA ARG A 36 -1.53 -5.99 -16.92
C ARG A 36 -0.49 -7.10 -16.73
N VAL A 37 0.71 -6.88 -17.28
CA VAL A 37 1.82 -7.84 -17.20
C VAL A 37 2.86 -7.36 -16.21
N VAL A 38 3.55 -8.30 -15.56
CA VAL A 38 4.72 -8.04 -14.72
C VAL A 38 5.76 -7.20 -15.48
N ASP A 39 6.38 -6.26 -14.77
CA ASP A 39 7.31 -5.22 -15.24
C ASP A 39 6.63 -3.95 -15.81
N GLU A 40 5.37 -3.98 -16.27
CA GLU A 40 4.72 -2.79 -16.87
C GLU A 40 4.48 -1.61 -15.91
N PRO A 41 4.15 -1.79 -14.61
CA PRO A 41 4.05 -0.68 -13.66
C PRO A 41 5.34 0.12 -13.56
N ASP A 42 6.44 -0.55 -13.21
CA ASP A 42 7.74 0.10 -13.01
C ASP A 42 8.19 0.84 -14.27
N ARG A 43 7.94 0.25 -15.45
CA ARG A 43 8.28 0.88 -16.74
C ARG A 43 7.54 2.19 -16.98
N TRP A 44 6.27 2.23 -16.57
CA TRP A 44 5.49 3.44 -16.70
C TRP A 44 6.02 4.56 -15.80
N ASP A 45 6.34 4.22 -14.55
CA ASP A 45 6.90 5.17 -13.59
C ASP A 45 8.23 5.72 -14.10
N TRP A 46 9.07 4.88 -14.69
CA TRP A 46 10.31 5.33 -15.33
C TRP A 46 10.07 6.31 -16.46
N ALA A 47 9.02 6.11 -17.28
CA ALA A 47 8.66 7.04 -18.35
C ALA A 47 8.16 8.38 -17.81
N VAL A 48 7.41 8.38 -16.71
CA VAL A 48 6.94 9.59 -16.03
C VAL A 48 8.11 10.36 -15.44
N ASP A 49 9.01 9.69 -14.73
CA ASP A 49 10.20 10.31 -14.13
C ASP A 49 11.14 10.87 -15.21
N PHE A 50 11.34 10.12 -16.29
CA PHE A 50 12.17 10.56 -17.41
C PHE A 50 11.57 11.80 -18.08
N TYR A 51 10.25 11.82 -18.27
CA TYR A 51 9.54 12.99 -18.80
C TYR A 51 9.67 14.21 -17.90
N ARG A 52 9.50 14.04 -16.59
CA ARG A 52 9.67 15.13 -15.60
C ARG A 52 11.09 15.70 -15.60
N ALA A 53 12.09 14.82 -15.64
CA ALA A 53 13.49 15.23 -15.73
C ALA A 53 13.77 16.05 -16.99
N LEU A 54 13.24 15.63 -18.15
CA LEU A 54 13.36 16.39 -19.40
C LEU A 54 12.67 17.76 -19.33
N LEU A 55 11.47 17.84 -18.75
CA LEU A 55 10.77 19.11 -18.56
C LEU A 55 11.51 20.07 -17.63
N ALA A 56 12.14 19.54 -16.58
CA ALA A 56 12.93 20.31 -15.62
C ALA A 56 14.31 20.73 -16.16
N GLY A 57 14.74 20.20 -17.31
CA GLY A 57 16.12 20.35 -17.80
C GLY A 57 17.15 19.59 -16.97
N ASP A 58 16.70 18.67 -16.10
CA ASP A 58 17.54 17.82 -15.26
C ASP A 58 18.02 16.61 -16.07
N LEU A 59 19.08 16.79 -16.86
CA LEU A 59 19.66 15.70 -17.65
C LEU A 59 20.16 14.53 -16.77
N PRO A 60 20.81 14.75 -15.61
CA PRO A 60 21.09 13.66 -14.66
C PRO A 60 19.86 12.86 -14.22
N GLY A 61 18.73 13.53 -13.98
CA GLY A 61 17.44 12.89 -13.64
C GLY A 61 16.87 11.96 -14.71
N THR A 62 17.42 11.96 -15.93
CA THR A 62 17.08 10.97 -16.97
C THR A 62 17.69 9.58 -16.73
N LEU A 63 18.46 9.42 -15.66
CA LEU A 63 18.89 8.13 -15.13
C LEU A 63 17.75 7.51 -14.31
N VAL A 64 16.77 6.94 -15.01
CA VAL A 64 15.60 6.30 -14.41
C VAL A 64 15.76 4.80 -14.23
N GLY A 65 15.06 4.24 -13.23
CA GLY A 65 15.15 2.84 -12.85
C GLY A 65 16.48 2.45 -12.21
N ASP A 66 16.65 1.16 -11.95
CA ASP A 66 17.75 0.65 -11.09
C ASP A 66 19.07 0.39 -11.86
N GLY A 67 19.35 1.11 -12.95
CA GLY A 67 20.51 0.87 -13.81
C GLY A 67 20.28 -0.07 -14.98
N TYR A 68 19.04 -0.52 -15.19
CA TYR A 68 18.65 -1.24 -16.39
C TYR A 68 18.65 -0.30 -17.62
N PRO A 69 19.36 -0.60 -18.73
CA PRO A 69 19.54 0.33 -19.85
C PRO A 69 18.29 0.66 -20.68
N GLY A 70 17.10 0.18 -20.28
CA GLY A 70 15.81 0.19 -21.00
C GLY A 70 15.17 1.56 -21.26
N ILE A 71 15.96 2.46 -21.81
CA ILE A 71 15.67 3.85 -22.12
C ILE A 71 14.97 4.00 -23.47
N PHE A 72 15.20 3.10 -24.43
CA PHE A 72 14.50 3.18 -25.71
C PHE A 72 12.98 3.01 -25.59
N PRO A 73 12.44 2.02 -24.83
CA PRO A 73 11.01 1.98 -24.51
C PRO A 73 10.51 3.25 -23.81
N VAL A 74 11.27 3.73 -22.81
CA VAL A 74 10.96 4.97 -22.08
C VAL A 74 10.82 6.17 -23.02
N TRP A 75 11.67 6.31 -24.04
CA TRP A 75 11.52 7.37 -25.05
C TRP A 75 10.21 7.27 -25.83
N LEU A 76 9.79 6.07 -26.21
CA LEU A 76 8.54 5.85 -26.95
C LEU A 76 7.33 6.25 -26.09
N GLU A 77 7.36 5.92 -24.80
CA GLU A 77 6.32 6.27 -23.83
C GLU A 77 6.33 7.75 -23.48
N THR A 78 7.51 8.34 -23.24
CA THR A 78 7.70 9.77 -22.97
C THR A 78 7.17 10.62 -24.12
N LEU A 79 7.47 10.25 -25.37
CA LEU A 79 6.93 10.94 -26.55
C LEU A 79 5.41 10.87 -26.57
N TRP A 80 4.84 9.72 -26.21
CA TRP A 80 3.39 9.54 -26.15
C TRP A 80 2.74 10.34 -25.02
N LEU A 81 3.34 10.33 -23.82
CA LEU A 81 2.95 11.16 -22.68
C LEU A 81 2.92 12.64 -23.05
N PHE A 82 3.95 13.12 -23.75
CA PHE A 82 4.01 14.49 -24.26
C PHE A 82 2.86 14.79 -25.23
N LEU A 83 2.57 13.89 -26.18
CA LEU A 83 1.47 14.09 -27.14
C LEU A 83 0.09 14.06 -26.45
N ALA A 84 -0.10 13.17 -25.48
CA ALA A 84 -1.33 13.06 -24.72
C ALA A 84 -1.56 14.27 -23.80
N SER A 85 -0.50 14.76 -23.14
CA SER A 85 -0.57 15.96 -22.31
C SER A 85 -0.80 17.21 -23.16
N LEU A 86 -0.15 17.31 -24.33
CA LEU A 86 -0.41 18.37 -25.32
C LEU A 86 -1.87 18.37 -25.77
N TYR A 87 -2.44 17.21 -26.11
CA TYR A 87 -3.83 17.09 -26.53
C TYR A 87 -4.81 17.54 -25.44
N ARG A 88 -4.65 17.06 -24.20
CA ARG A 88 -5.50 17.50 -23.06
C ARG A 88 -5.34 19.00 -22.79
N SER A 89 -4.10 19.51 -22.85
CA SER A 89 -3.82 20.94 -22.63
C SER A 89 -4.49 21.83 -23.67
N VAL A 90 -4.46 21.44 -24.95
CA VAL A 90 -5.15 22.15 -26.04
C VAL A 90 -6.67 22.17 -25.84
N LEU A 91 -7.27 21.06 -25.41
CA LEU A 91 -8.72 20.99 -25.15
C LEU A 91 -9.16 21.84 -23.96
N GLN A 92 -8.32 21.94 -22.93
CA GLN A 92 -8.64 22.63 -21.68
C GLN A 92 -8.13 24.09 -21.63
N GLY A 93 -7.40 24.54 -22.66
CA GLY A 93 -6.77 25.86 -22.69
C GLY A 93 -5.69 26.03 -21.60
N SER A 94 -5.14 24.93 -21.11
CA SER A 94 -4.15 24.90 -20.02
C SER A 94 -2.72 24.78 -20.57
N TRP A 95 -1.73 25.02 -19.69
CA TRP A 95 -0.32 24.88 -20.03
C TRP A 95 0.12 23.41 -20.00
N ILE A 96 0.97 23.03 -20.95
CA ILE A 96 1.57 21.70 -21.03
C ILE A 96 2.62 21.58 -19.91
N GLY A 97 2.35 20.77 -18.89
CA GLY A 97 3.25 20.62 -17.75
C GLY A 97 2.84 19.50 -16.81
N ASP A 98 3.45 19.50 -15.63
CA ASP A 98 3.38 18.41 -14.65
C ASP A 98 1.93 18.10 -14.19
N ALA A 99 1.05 19.11 -14.11
CA ALA A 99 -0.36 18.91 -13.78
C ALA A 99 -1.11 18.02 -14.80
N GLY A 100 -0.80 18.14 -16.09
CA GLY A 100 -1.41 17.31 -17.14
C GLY A 100 -0.95 15.85 -17.08
N VAL A 101 0.31 15.62 -16.68
CA VAL A 101 0.84 14.28 -16.45
C VAL A 101 0.36 13.69 -15.13
N TYR A 102 0.28 14.49 -14.07
CA TYR A 102 -0.31 14.07 -12.79
C TYR A 102 -1.74 13.54 -12.99
N LEU A 103 -2.58 14.25 -13.74
CA LEU A 103 -3.94 13.83 -14.07
C LEU A 103 -3.98 12.55 -14.92
N LEU A 104 -3.01 12.36 -15.84
CA LEU A 104 -2.90 11.13 -16.64
C LEU A 104 -2.44 9.93 -15.78
N VAL A 105 -1.63 10.16 -14.74
CA VAL A 105 -1.00 9.13 -13.90
C VAL A 105 -1.86 8.74 -12.70
N HIS A 106 -2.63 9.66 -12.10
CA HIS A 106 -3.44 9.36 -10.91
C HIS A 106 -4.85 8.81 -11.25
N GLU A 107 -5.34 9.00 -12.48
CA GLU A 107 -6.55 8.31 -12.99
C GLU A 107 -6.26 6.84 -13.42
N TRP A 108 -5.04 6.33 -13.20
CA TRP A 108 -4.50 5.08 -13.78
C TRP A 108 -4.97 3.77 -13.15
N ASP A 109 -5.60 3.75 -11.97
CA ASP A 109 -6.08 2.50 -11.32
C ASP A 109 -7.27 1.83 -12.06
N ARG A 110 -7.59 2.29 -13.28
CA ARG A 110 -8.66 1.78 -14.14
C ARG A 110 -8.11 1.19 -15.44
N THR A 111 -8.67 0.05 -15.85
CA THR A 111 -8.30 -0.71 -17.07
C THR A 111 -8.37 0.13 -18.36
N GLU A 112 -9.18 1.20 -18.40
CA GLU A 112 -9.47 1.98 -19.61
C GLU A 112 -8.28 2.73 -20.21
N THR A 113 -7.19 2.96 -19.46
CA THR A 113 -6.04 3.76 -19.92
C THR A 113 -4.80 2.94 -20.26
N LEU A 114 -4.76 1.63 -19.95
CA LEU A 114 -3.59 0.77 -20.19
C LEU A 114 -3.15 0.71 -21.66
N TRP A 115 -4.08 0.88 -22.60
CA TRP A 115 -3.74 0.92 -24.02
C TRP A 115 -2.85 2.13 -24.38
N LEU A 116 -2.94 3.24 -23.62
CA LEU A 116 -2.09 4.43 -23.83
C LEU A 116 -0.63 4.09 -23.55
N GLN A 117 -0.36 3.24 -22.55
CA GLN A 117 0.99 2.75 -22.25
C GLN A 117 1.54 1.92 -23.42
N ARG A 118 0.75 0.94 -23.86
CA ARG A 118 1.21 -0.09 -24.79
C ARG A 118 1.32 0.41 -26.22
N PHE A 119 0.41 1.29 -26.65
CA PHE A 119 0.29 1.72 -28.04
C PHE A 119 1.61 2.10 -28.73
N PRO A 120 2.48 3.00 -28.20
CA PRO A 120 3.71 3.40 -28.89
C PRO A 120 4.71 2.24 -29.07
N VAL A 121 4.83 1.38 -28.06
CA VAL A 121 5.72 0.20 -28.10
C VAL A 121 5.20 -0.85 -29.07
N VAL A 122 3.89 -1.13 -29.04
CA VAL A 122 3.24 -2.12 -29.91
C VAL A 122 3.23 -1.66 -31.38
N LEU A 123 3.02 -0.36 -31.62
CA LEU A 123 3.14 0.22 -32.95
C LEU A 123 4.57 0.09 -33.47
N THR A 124 5.58 0.37 -32.64
CA THR A 124 6.98 0.22 -33.00
C THR A 124 7.31 -1.24 -33.36
N ASN A 125 6.86 -2.21 -32.56
CA ASN A 125 7.00 -3.64 -32.89
C ASN A 125 6.34 -4.00 -34.22
N THR A 126 5.16 -3.45 -34.51
CA THR A 126 4.47 -3.63 -35.79
C THR A 126 5.29 -3.10 -36.96
N LEU A 127 5.89 -1.92 -36.81
CA LEU A 127 6.77 -1.32 -37.82
C LEU A 127 8.08 -2.09 -37.99
N LEU A 128 8.63 -2.68 -36.93
CA LEU A 128 9.81 -3.55 -37.01
C LEU A 128 9.53 -4.79 -37.86
N VAL A 129 8.36 -5.40 -37.75
CA VAL A 129 7.95 -6.52 -38.64
C VAL A 129 7.91 -6.08 -40.11
N VAL A 130 7.39 -4.88 -40.38
CA VAL A 130 7.38 -4.31 -41.74
C VAL A 130 8.81 -4.07 -42.24
N ALA A 131 9.70 -3.52 -41.41
CA ALA A 131 11.11 -3.31 -41.76
C ALA A 131 11.81 -4.64 -42.07
N ILE A 132 11.58 -5.68 -41.25
CA ILE A 132 12.07 -7.05 -41.50
C ILE A 132 11.57 -7.56 -42.85
N PHE A 133 10.28 -7.42 -43.16
CA PHE A 133 9.71 -7.81 -44.46
C PHE A 133 10.41 -7.11 -45.64
N LEU A 134 10.62 -5.80 -45.55
CA LEU A 134 11.27 -5.03 -46.62
C LEU A 134 12.71 -5.50 -46.88
N TYR A 135 13.47 -5.76 -45.81
CA TYR A 135 14.81 -6.33 -45.92
C TYR A 135 14.83 -7.75 -46.46
N LEU A 136 13.94 -8.63 -45.98
CA LEU A 136 13.82 -10.00 -46.49
C LEU A 136 13.46 -10.02 -47.97
N ARG A 137 12.55 -9.13 -48.39
CA ARG A 137 12.17 -8.99 -49.80
C ARG A 137 13.36 -8.59 -50.64
N LYS A 138 14.15 -7.63 -50.17
CA LYS A 138 15.35 -7.14 -50.84
C LYS A 138 16.42 -8.24 -50.95
N LEU A 139 16.62 -9.02 -49.90
CA LEU A 139 17.67 -10.03 -49.84
C LEU A 139 17.31 -11.35 -50.55
N PHE A 140 16.07 -11.82 -50.40
CA PHE A 140 15.68 -13.19 -50.74
C PHE A 140 14.44 -13.26 -51.65
N GLY A 141 13.89 -12.11 -52.05
CA GLY A 141 12.75 -12.03 -52.95
C GLY A 141 11.37 -12.10 -52.26
N GLN A 142 10.33 -11.82 -53.05
CA GLN A 142 8.95 -11.65 -52.58
C GLN A 142 8.39 -12.85 -51.82
N ARG A 143 8.54 -14.06 -52.35
CA ARG A 143 7.85 -15.25 -51.81
C ARG A 143 8.35 -15.62 -50.41
N LEU A 144 9.67 -15.61 -50.22
CA LEU A 144 10.27 -15.85 -48.90
C LEU A 144 9.82 -14.77 -47.93
N ALA A 145 9.92 -13.50 -48.34
CA ALA A 145 9.59 -12.38 -47.48
C ALA A 145 8.14 -12.40 -47.00
N LEU A 146 7.17 -12.69 -47.90
CA LEU A 146 5.77 -12.79 -47.53
C LEU A 146 5.51 -13.95 -46.55
N LEU A 147 6.03 -15.15 -46.84
CA LEU A 147 5.83 -16.29 -45.96
C LEU A 147 6.49 -16.09 -44.59
N ALA A 148 7.73 -15.60 -44.57
CA ALA A 148 8.43 -15.28 -43.32
C ALA A 148 7.71 -14.18 -42.54
N ALA A 149 7.22 -13.11 -43.20
CA ALA A 149 6.47 -12.06 -42.55
C ALA A 149 5.17 -12.56 -41.94
N ILE A 150 4.45 -13.48 -42.61
CA ILE A 150 3.26 -14.14 -42.05
C ILE A 150 3.62 -14.94 -40.80
N LEU A 151 4.64 -15.79 -40.87
CA LEU A 151 5.08 -16.61 -39.73
C LEU A 151 5.52 -15.74 -38.55
N ILE A 152 6.29 -14.67 -38.78
CA ILE A 152 6.73 -13.73 -37.74
C ILE A 152 5.57 -12.92 -37.16
N SER A 153 4.66 -12.44 -38.01
CA SER A 153 3.52 -11.62 -37.58
C SER A 153 2.58 -12.39 -36.66
N LEU A 154 2.42 -13.68 -36.94
CA LEU A 154 1.50 -14.60 -36.26
C LEU A 154 2.23 -15.60 -35.35
N ASP A 155 3.47 -15.34 -34.95
CA ASP A 155 4.17 -16.18 -33.99
C ASP A 155 3.66 -15.83 -32.58
N PRO A 156 2.90 -16.71 -31.90
CA PRO A 156 2.29 -16.40 -30.61
C PRO A 156 3.32 -16.13 -29.51
N PHE A 157 4.50 -16.77 -29.54
CA PHE A 157 5.56 -16.49 -28.58
C PHE A 157 6.19 -15.12 -28.82
N TYR A 158 6.30 -14.67 -30.07
CA TYR A 158 6.69 -13.28 -30.33
C TYR A 158 5.55 -12.28 -30.01
N LEU A 159 4.29 -12.68 -30.17
CA LEU A 159 3.14 -11.84 -29.86
C LEU A 159 2.96 -11.58 -28.35
N SER A 160 3.36 -12.51 -27.48
CA SER A 160 3.25 -12.33 -26.03
C SER A 160 3.94 -11.05 -25.55
N ASP A 161 5.19 -10.83 -25.95
CA ASP A 161 5.98 -9.67 -25.51
C ASP A 161 5.94 -8.49 -26.51
N SER A 162 5.54 -8.70 -27.77
CA SER A 162 5.42 -7.58 -28.74
C SER A 162 4.11 -6.79 -28.65
N ARG A 163 3.18 -7.22 -27.78
CA ARG A 163 1.88 -6.60 -27.49
C ARG A 163 1.81 -5.82 -26.18
N VAL A 164 2.84 -5.92 -25.35
CA VAL A 164 2.87 -5.34 -24.01
C VAL A 164 4.13 -4.48 -23.86
N ASN A 165 4.19 -3.65 -22.83
CA ASN A 165 5.34 -2.78 -22.59
C ASN A 165 6.49 -3.55 -21.91
N ARG A 166 7.10 -4.47 -22.66
CA ARG A 166 8.27 -5.24 -22.23
C ARG A 166 9.39 -5.18 -23.25
N ALA A 167 10.62 -5.25 -22.74
CA ALA A 167 11.82 -5.03 -23.53
C ALA A 167 12.03 -6.10 -24.63
N GLU A 168 11.64 -7.34 -24.38
CA GLU A 168 11.94 -8.48 -25.24
C GLU A 168 11.33 -8.35 -26.64
N GLY A 169 10.11 -7.81 -26.75
CA GLY A 169 9.42 -7.61 -28.02
C GLY A 169 10.20 -6.68 -28.95
N LEU A 170 10.59 -5.50 -28.43
CA LEU A 170 11.37 -4.50 -29.15
C LEU A 170 12.77 -5.03 -29.47
N LEU A 171 13.46 -5.59 -28.48
CA LEU A 171 14.80 -6.14 -28.60
C LEU A 171 14.88 -7.13 -29.77
N THR A 172 13.93 -8.06 -29.85
CA THR A 172 13.85 -9.08 -30.89
C THR A 172 13.76 -8.48 -32.30
N GLY A 173 12.89 -7.50 -32.50
CA GLY A 173 12.74 -6.83 -33.79
C GLY A 173 13.96 -5.99 -34.16
N LEU A 174 14.51 -5.22 -33.21
CA LEU A 174 15.68 -4.37 -33.41
C LEU A 174 16.92 -5.18 -33.80
N MET A 175 17.20 -6.28 -33.09
CA MET A 175 18.31 -7.18 -33.40
C MET A 175 18.17 -7.82 -34.78
N MET A 176 16.96 -8.23 -35.17
CA MET A 176 16.71 -8.82 -36.48
C MET A 176 16.90 -7.80 -37.62
N VAL A 177 16.41 -6.57 -37.48
CA VAL A 177 16.66 -5.50 -38.47
C VAL A 177 18.16 -5.19 -38.55
N SER A 178 18.85 -5.12 -37.41
CA SER A 178 20.30 -4.91 -37.36
C SER A 178 21.07 -5.99 -38.13
N LEU A 179 20.70 -7.26 -37.96
CA LEU A 179 21.28 -8.40 -38.69
C LEU A 179 21.03 -8.31 -40.19
N LEU A 180 19.77 -8.09 -40.61
CA LEU A 180 19.43 -8.04 -42.03
C LEU A 180 20.09 -6.86 -42.74
N ALA A 181 20.22 -5.71 -42.06
CA ALA A 181 20.98 -4.57 -42.54
C ALA A 181 22.47 -4.90 -42.69
N LEU A 182 23.08 -5.60 -41.73
CA LEU A 182 24.46 -6.07 -41.81
C LEU A 182 24.68 -7.01 -43.01
N ILE A 183 23.79 -7.99 -43.20
CA ILE A 183 23.82 -8.91 -44.36
C ILE A 183 23.72 -8.13 -45.67
N THR A 184 22.87 -7.10 -45.72
CA THR A 184 22.72 -6.24 -46.90
C THR A 184 23.98 -5.43 -47.17
N ALA A 185 24.63 -4.89 -46.13
CA ALA A 185 25.91 -4.21 -46.25
C ALA A 185 26.98 -5.14 -46.82
N HIS A 186 27.09 -6.37 -46.30
CA HIS A 186 28.06 -7.37 -46.77
C HIS A 186 27.85 -7.84 -48.20
N ARG A 187 26.62 -7.81 -48.71
CA ARG A 187 26.33 -7.99 -50.16
C ARG A 187 26.82 -6.82 -51.03
N ARG A 188 27.45 -5.80 -50.44
CA ARG A 188 28.00 -4.58 -51.08
C ARG A 188 26.96 -3.71 -51.78
N ASP A 189 25.68 -3.90 -51.49
CA ASP A 189 24.63 -2.99 -51.96
C ASP A 189 24.53 -1.78 -51.03
N ARG A 190 25.16 -0.67 -51.43
CA ARG A 190 25.29 0.55 -50.61
C ARG A 190 25.78 0.21 -49.19
N TYR A 191 27.03 -0.26 -49.11
CA TYR A 191 27.65 -0.77 -47.87
C TYR A 191 27.45 0.16 -46.67
N TRP A 192 27.88 1.42 -46.76
CA TRP A 192 27.88 2.35 -45.63
C TRP A 192 26.48 2.66 -45.06
N PRO A 193 25.45 3.02 -45.87
CA PRO A 193 24.10 3.24 -45.34
C PRO A 193 23.55 2.05 -44.55
N HIS A 194 23.74 0.82 -45.04
CA HIS A 194 23.21 -0.35 -44.36
C HIS A 194 24.04 -0.75 -43.13
N LEU A 195 25.35 -0.49 -43.13
CA LEU A 195 26.18 -0.65 -41.94
C LEU A 195 25.77 0.33 -40.84
N LEU A 196 25.50 1.60 -41.20
CA LEU A 196 25.00 2.61 -40.27
C LEU A 196 23.61 2.23 -39.72
N ILE A 197 22.67 1.80 -40.58
CA ILE A 197 21.36 1.31 -40.12
C ILE A 197 21.54 0.12 -39.18
N SER A 198 22.42 -0.82 -39.51
CA SER A 198 22.72 -1.96 -38.63
C SER A 198 23.23 -1.50 -37.26
N GLY A 199 24.17 -0.54 -37.23
CA GLY A 199 24.70 0.01 -35.99
C GLY A 199 23.68 0.80 -35.18
N VAL A 200 22.82 1.61 -35.82
CA VAL A 200 21.75 2.36 -35.14
C VAL A 200 20.78 1.39 -34.47
N PHE A 201 20.26 0.39 -35.20
CA PHE A 201 19.36 -0.60 -34.62
C PHE A 201 20.05 -1.47 -33.55
N GLY A 202 21.36 -1.72 -33.67
CA GLY A 202 22.16 -2.34 -32.61
C GLY A 202 22.28 -1.48 -31.35
N GLY A 203 22.44 -0.16 -31.51
CA GLY A 203 22.44 0.80 -30.41
C GLY A 203 21.09 0.92 -29.72
N LEU A 204 20.00 0.98 -30.50
CA LEU A 204 18.63 0.95 -29.95
C LEU A 204 18.34 -0.37 -29.21
N ALA A 205 18.83 -1.50 -29.72
CA ALA A 205 18.72 -2.79 -29.04
C ALA A 205 19.45 -2.76 -27.69
N TRP A 206 20.65 -2.17 -27.63
CA TRP A 206 21.40 -2.02 -26.37
C TRP A 206 20.71 -1.09 -25.36
N LEU A 207 20.16 0.04 -25.84
CA LEU A 207 19.28 0.94 -25.08
C LEU A 207 17.93 0.31 -24.71
N THR A 208 17.62 -0.88 -25.23
CA THR A 208 16.44 -1.63 -24.79
C THR A 208 16.84 -2.61 -23.71
N LYS A 209 17.95 -3.33 -23.90
CA LYS A 209 18.45 -4.32 -22.94
C LYS A 209 19.94 -4.63 -23.18
N SER A 210 20.67 -4.86 -22.08
CA SER A 210 22.10 -5.29 -22.10
C SER A 210 22.33 -6.59 -22.88
N GLN A 211 21.32 -7.45 -22.99
CA GLN A 211 21.33 -8.68 -23.77
C GLN A 211 21.75 -8.46 -25.24
N ALA A 212 21.53 -7.27 -25.80
CA ALA A 212 21.97 -6.93 -27.16
C ALA A 212 23.49 -6.95 -27.35
N LEU A 213 24.28 -6.88 -26.27
CA LEU A 213 25.74 -6.95 -26.35
C LEU A 213 26.26 -8.26 -26.96
N VAL A 214 25.44 -9.33 -26.91
CA VAL A 214 25.75 -10.60 -27.59
C VAL A 214 25.91 -10.43 -29.11
N LEU A 215 25.34 -9.38 -29.70
CA LEU A 215 25.52 -9.06 -31.12
C LEU A 215 26.99 -8.83 -31.48
N LEU A 216 27.81 -8.28 -30.59
CA LEU A 216 29.20 -7.95 -30.89
C LEU A 216 30.03 -9.18 -31.30
N PRO A 217 30.16 -10.24 -30.46
CA PRO A 217 30.87 -11.45 -30.87
C PRO A 217 30.16 -12.17 -32.03
N MET A 218 28.83 -12.17 -32.07
CA MET A 218 28.06 -12.82 -33.14
C MET A 218 28.31 -12.19 -34.51
N PHE A 219 28.18 -10.88 -34.62
CA PHE A 219 28.39 -10.14 -35.85
C PHE A 219 29.86 -10.13 -36.26
N GLY A 220 30.79 -10.21 -35.31
CA GLY A 220 32.20 -10.43 -35.57
C GLY A 220 32.45 -11.78 -36.27
N VAL A 221 31.88 -12.87 -35.75
CA VAL A 221 31.97 -14.21 -36.37
C VAL A 221 31.29 -14.25 -37.73
N ILE A 222 30.07 -13.71 -37.85
CA ILE A 222 29.34 -13.63 -39.13
C ILE A 222 30.15 -12.81 -40.15
N SER A 223 30.66 -11.65 -39.77
CA SER A 223 31.47 -10.81 -40.68
C SER A 223 32.77 -11.49 -41.08
N LEU A 224 33.41 -12.22 -40.14
CA LEU A 224 34.63 -12.98 -40.41
C LEU A 224 34.39 -14.11 -41.42
N ILE A 225 33.34 -14.91 -41.22
CA ILE A 225 32.96 -15.97 -42.16
C ILE A 225 32.61 -15.35 -43.53
N TRP A 226 31.92 -14.21 -43.54
CA TRP A 226 31.58 -13.53 -44.79
C TRP A 226 32.84 -13.12 -45.57
N HIS A 227 33.75 -12.40 -44.93
CA HIS A 227 35.00 -11.96 -45.55
C HIS A 227 35.92 -13.12 -45.92
N PHE A 228 35.90 -14.22 -45.17
CA PHE A 228 36.66 -15.43 -45.51
C PHE A 228 36.12 -16.16 -46.74
N ARG A 229 34.79 -16.11 -46.98
CA ARG A 229 34.17 -16.64 -48.20
C ARG A 229 34.47 -15.76 -49.42
N ASP A 230 34.53 -14.45 -49.24
CA ASP A 230 34.91 -13.49 -50.29
C ASP A 230 36.41 -13.49 -50.57
N ASN A 231 37.24 -13.74 -49.55
CA ASN A 231 38.69 -13.70 -49.61
C ASN A 231 39.28 -14.87 -48.82
N THR A 232 39.88 -15.83 -49.51
CA THR A 232 40.40 -17.07 -48.92
C THR A 232 41.61 -16.86 -47.99
N GLN A 233 42.17 -15.64 -47.94
CA GLN A 233 43.25 -15.29 -47.04
C GLN A 233 42.73 -14.88 -45.66
N TRP A 234 43.11 -15.64 -44.62
CA TRP A 234 42.67 -15.40 -43.24
C TRP A 234 42.99 -13.99 -42.73
N THR A 235 44.18 -13.45 -43.02
CA THR A 235 44.60 -12.13 -42.54
C THR A 235 43.76 -11.00 -43.14
N ALA A 236 43.42 -11.10 -44.43
CA ALA A 236 42.56 -10.15 -45.10
C ALA A 236 41.11 -10.24 -44.61
N ALA A 237 40.62 -11.46 -44.36
CA ALA A 237 39.29 -11.69 -43.81
C ALA A 237 39.14 -11.12 -42.40
N LEU A 238 40.14 -11.35 -41.55
CA LEU A 238 40.20 -10.80 -40.20
C LEU A 238 40.23 -9.26 -40.22
N ARG A 239 41.10 -8.66 -41.04
CA ARG A 239 41.16 -7.20 -41.21
C ARG A 239 39.81 -6.63 -41.68
N GLY A 240 39.17 -7.27 -42.65
CA GLY A 240 37.85 -6.87 -43.14
C GLY A 240 36.79 -6.93 -42.05
N SER A 241 36.77 -8.00 -41.26
CA SER A 241 35.83 -8.16 -40.14
C SER A 241 36.05 -7.09 -39.08
N VAL A 242 37.30 -6.86 -38.67
CA VAL A 242 37.66 -5.82 -37.69
C VAL A 242 37.21 -4.43 -38.17
N LEU A 243 37.45 -4.07 -39.43
CA LEU A 243 37.02 -2.78 -39.96
C LEU A 243 35.49 -2.63 -39.99
N THR A 244 34.75 -3.67 -40.40
CA THR A 244 33.29 -3.68 -40.33
C THR A 244 32.82 -3.48 -38.88
N MET A 245 33.44 -4.19 -37.92
CA MET A 245 33.06 -4.12 -36.50
C MET A 245 33.41 -2.80 -35.85
N LEU A 246 34.53 -2.16 -36.21
CA LEU A 246 34.84 -0.81 -35.74
C LEU A 246 33.81 0.22 -36.23
N GLY A 247 33.42 0.17 -37.51
CA GLY A 247 32.38 1.06 -38.05
C GLY A 247 31.01 0.81 -37.43
N TRP A 248 30.64 -0.47 -37.23
CA TRP A 248 29.40 -0.85 -36.56
C TRP A 248 29.39 -0.39 -35.10
N LEU A 249 30.44 -0.68 -34.34
CA LEU A 249 30.55 -0.35 -32.92
C LEU A 249 30.55 1.17 -32.68
N ALA A 250 31.25 1.94 -33.53
CA ALA A 250 31.20 3.40 -33.46
C ALA A 250 29.77 3.93 -33.59
N THR A 251 28.96 3.34 -34.48
CA THR A 251 27.56 3.73 -34.68
C THR A 251 26.68 3.30 -33.50
N VAL A 252 26.90 2.10 -32.95
CA VAL A 252 26.21 1.61 -31.74
C VAL A 252 26.45 2.54 -30.56
N ILE A 253 27.72 2.85 -30.27
CA ILE A 253 28.12 3.74 -29.16
C ILE A 253 27.55 5.14 -29.37
N THR A 254 27.64 5.68 -30.60
CA THR A 254 27.08 7.00 -30.92
C THR A 254 25.58 7.05 -30.66
N THR A 255 24.84 6.02 -31.09
CA THR A 255 23.38 5.93 -30.87
C THR A 255 23.05 5.82 -29.39
N PHE A 256 23.80 5.00 -28.65
CA PHE A 256 23.62 4.83 -27.21
C PHE A 256 23.80 6.15 -26.44
N ILE A 257 24.92 6.84 -26.68
CA ILE A 257 25.20 8.12 -26.04
C ILE A 257 24.17 9.16 -26.48
N ALA A 258 23.89 9.29 -27.78
CA ALA A 258 23.00 10.33 -28.32
C ALA A 258 21.55 10.22 -27.83
N LEU A 259 21.10 9.05 -27.38
CA LEU A 259 19.73 8.83 -26.92
C LEU A 259 19.65 8.56 -25.41
N TRP A 260 20.72 8.77 -24.65
CA TRP A 260 20.65 8.68 -23.19
C TRP A 260 21.27 9.94 -22.57
N PRO A 261 20.46 10.99 -22.30
CA PRO A 261 20.97 12.30 -21.89
C PRO A 261 21.83 12.28 -20.63
N ALA A 262 21.55 11.39 -19.67
CA ALA A 262 22.39 11.19 -18.48
C ALA A 262 23.87 10.90 -18.83
N THR A 263 24.14 10.24 -19.96
CA THR A 263 25.52 9.96 -20.41
C THR A 263 26.29 11.22 -20.83
N TRP A 264 25.60 12.34 -21.09
CA TRP A 264 26.21 13.60 -21.49
C TRP A 264 26.73 14.39 -20.29
N THR A 265 26.06 14.25 -19.14
CA THR A 265 26.34 15.03 -17.93
C THR A 265 27.00 14.20 -16.84
N VAL A 266 26.57 12.94 -16.66
CA VAL A 266 27.01 12.05 -15.57
C VAL A 266 27.39 10.63 -16.07
N PRO A 267 28.29 10.49 -17.06
CA PRO A 267 28.61 9.19 -17.65
C PRO A 267 29.16 8.17 -16.64
N GLY A 268 30.01 8.60 -15.71
CA GLY A 268 30.59 7.71 -14.68
C GLY A 268 29.52 7.02 -13.83
N PRO A 269 28.65 7.79 -13.13
CA PRO A 269 27.50 7.25 -12.41
C PRO A 269 26.58 6.38 -13.27
N THR A 270 26.27 6.79 -14.51
CA THR A 270 25.41 5.99 -15.41
C THR A 270 26.00 4.60 -15.69
N PHE A 271 27.29 4.52 -16.04
CA PHE A 271 27.93 3.22 -16.32
C PHE A 271 28.19 2.41 -15.04
N SER A 272 28.44 3.05 -13.90
CA SER A 272 28.53 2.36 -12.61
C SER A 272 27.21 1.70 -12.27
N LEU A 273 26.11 2.45 -12.28
CA LEU A 273 24.78 1.92 -11.95
C LEU A 273 24.39 0.76 -12.88
N MET A 274 24.69 0.87 -14.18
CA MET A 274 24.48 -0.24 -15.12
C MET A 274 25.36 -1.46 -14.82
N SER A 275 26.63 -1.24 -14.44
CA SER A 275 27.53 -2.33 -14.03
C SER A 275 27.04 -3.00 -12.74
N ASP A 276 26.63 -2.20 -11.76
CA ASP A 276 26.12 -2.65 -10.47
C ASP A 276 24.83 -3.44 -10.67
N TYR A 277 23.92 -3.00 -11.55
CA TYR A 277 22.74 -3.76 -11.94
C TYR A 277 23.11 -5.11 -12.58
N LEU A 278 24.06 -5.13 -13.52
CA LEU A 278 24.51 -6.35 -14.19
C LEU A 278 25.18 -7.34 -13.24
N ILE A 279 25.87 -6.86 -12.21
CA ILE A 279 26.54 -7.70 -11.20
C ILE A 279 25.55 -8.13 -10.10
N GLY A 280 24.72 -7.21 -9.60
CA GLY A 280 23.78 -7.42 -8.49
C GLY A 280 22.59 -8.32 -8.85
N LYS A 281 21.97 -8.13 -10.03
CA LYS A 281 20.89 -9.04 -10.49
C LYS A 281 21.39 -10.44 -10.81
N VAL A 282 22.69 -10.62 -11.07
CA VAL A 282 23.29 -11.96 -11.18
C VAL A 282 23.30 -12.68 -9.82
N GLY A 283 23.21 -11.95 -8.70
CA GLY A 283 23.27 -12.48 -7.33
C GLY A 283 21.97 -12.53 -6.53
N GLU A 284 20.99 -11.64 -6.72
CA GLU A 284 19.86 -11.51 -5.75
C GLU A 284 18.50 -12.10 -6.17
N GLU A 285 18.18 -12.23 -7.46
CA GLU A 285 16.82 -12.69 -7.88
C GLU A 285 16.80 -13.85 -8.86
N GLY A 286 17.83 -13.98 -9.70
CA GLY A 286 17.59 -14.66 -10.96
C GLY A 286 17.84 -16.17 -10.97
N VAL A 287 17.50 -16.83 -9.87
CA VAL A 287 17.50 -18.29 -9.85
C VAL A 287 16.33 -18.93 -9.12
N LYS A 288 15.28 -18.22 -8.70
CA LYS A 288 14.02 -18.86 -8.26
C LYS A 288 13.15 -19.28 -9.46
N ILE A 289 13.63 -20.22 -10.27
CA ILE A 289 12.94 -20.69 -11.48
C ILE A 289 12.30 -22.06 -11.27
N PHE A 290 11.21 -22.32 -11.99
CA PHE A 290 10.60 -23.64 -12.05
C PHE A 290 11.01 -24.33 -13.35
N PHE A 291 11.62 -25.50 -13.26
CA PHE A 291 12.05 -26.28 -14.42
C PHE A 291 11.98 -27.78 -14.14
N LEU A 292 11.42 -28.56 -15.08
CA LEU A 292 11.26 -30.02 -14.98
C LEU A 292 10.62 -30.51 -13.66
N GLY A 293 9.58 -29.82 -13.19
CA GLY A 293 8.83 -30.21 -11.99
C GLY A 293 9.49 -29.81 -10.67
N GLN A 294 10.60 -29.07 -10.72
CA GLN A 294 11.37 -28.69 -9.54
C GLN A 294 11.61 -27.18 -9.51
N THR A 295 11.63 -26.65 -8.28
CA THR A 295 12.12 -25.31 -8.01
C THR A 295 13.63 -25.36 -7.96
N VAL A 296 14.28 -24.77 -8.95
CA VAL A 296 15.72 -24.52 -8.93
C VAL A 296 15.91 -23.24 -8.12
N LEU A 297 16.89 -23.22 -7.23
CA LEU A 297 17.25 -22.09 -6.35
C LEU A 297 18.75 -21.89 -6.44
N ASP A 298 19.19 -20.69 -6.79
CA ASP A 298 20.59 -20.24 -6.89
C ASP A 298 21.55 -21.13 -7.72
N GLU A 299 21.00 -22.08 -8.49
CA GLU A 299 21.69 -23.00 -9.40
C GLU A 299 21.31 -22.83 -10.90
N ASP A 300 22.26 -23.13 -11.79
CA ASP A 300 21.99 -23.17 -13.23
C ASP A 300 21.09 -24.39 -13.58
N PRO A 301 19.90 -24.22 -14.22
CA PRO A 301 19.02 -25.34 -14.63
C PRO A 301 19.62 -26.23 -15.75
N GLY A 302 20.80 -25.89 -16.24
CA GLY A 302 21.60 -26.68 -17.17
C GLY A 302 21.38 -26.35 -18.65
N LEU A 303 22.17 -27.00 -19.50
CA LEU A 303 22.19 -26.78 -20.95
C LEU A 303 20.91 -27.27 -21.67
N ILE A 304 20.10 -28.12 -21.02
CA ILE A 304 18.86 -28.65 -21.59
C ILE A 304 17.68 -27.67 -21.52
N PHE A 305 17.79 -26.60 -20.72
CA PHE A 305 16.75 -25.59 -20.55
C PHE A 305 16.23 -25.05 -21.89
N TYR A 306 17.08 -24.38 -22.68
CA TYR A 306 16.65 -23.78 -23.94
C TYR A 306 16.22 -24.78 -25.02
N PRO A 307 16.83 -25.98 -25.16
CA PRO A 307 16.26 -27.04 -26.00
C PRO A 307 14.81 -27.41 -25.64
N VAL A 308 14.47 -27.52 -24.35
CA VAL A 308 13.08 -27.79 -23.91
C VAL A 308 12.18 -26.61 -24.23
N ILE A 309 12.58 -25.39 -23.85
CA ILE A 309 11.82 -24.17 -24.15
C ILE A 309 11.60 -23.99 -25.65
N PHE A 310 12.60 -24.28 -26.47
CA PHE A 310 12.51 -24.21 -27.93
C PHE A 310 11.37 -25.10 -28.43
N ILE A 311 11.32 -26.37 -28.03
CA ILE A 311 10.25 -27.30 -28.43
C ILE A 311 8.88 -26.79 -27.95
N LEU A 312 8.81 -26.34 -26.69
CA LEU A 312 7.56 -25.86 -26.07
C LEU A 312 7.02 -24.56 -26.69
N ARG A 313 7.87 -23.61 -27.07
CA ARG A 313 7.45 -22.29 -27.59
C ARG A 313 7.37 -22.22 -29.11
N THR A 314 7.98 -23.15 -29.85
CA THR A 314 7.87 -23.19 -31.31
C THR A 314 6.42 -23.38 -31.80
N THR A 315 6.10 -22.84 -32.98
CA THR A 315 4.87 -23.22 -33.67
C THR A 315 5.03 -24.56 -34.38
N PRO A 316 3.94 -25.35 -34.54
CA PRO A 316 3.97 -26.56 -35.37
C PRO A 316 4.60 -26.31 -36.75
N LEU A 317 4.27 -25.19 -37.41
CA LEU A 317 4.81 -24.85 -38.71
C LEU A 317 6.30 -24.51 -38.67
N MET A 318 6.74 -23.73 -37.68
CA MET A 318 8.17 -23.45 -37.51
C MET A 318 8.95 -24.75 -37.28
N LEU A 319 8.50 -25.59 -36.35
CA LEU A 319 9.16 -26.85 -36.03
C LEU A 319 9.24 -27.79 -37.24
N ILE A 320 8.11 -27.99 -37.95
CA ILE A 320 8.07 -28.81 -39.17
C ILE A 320 8.98 -28.23 -40.26
N GLY A 321 8.95 -26.90 -40.46
CA GLY A 321 9.78 -26.22 -41.45
C GLY A 321 11.27 -26.38 -41.16
N LEU A 322 11.69 -26.27 -39.89
CA LEU A 322 13.08 -26.49 -39.48
C LEU A 322 13.52 -27.95 -39.63
N LEU A 323 12.69 -28.91 -39.22
CA LEU A 323 12.96 -30.34 -39.42
C LEU A 323 13.07 -30.69 -40.90
N LEU A 324 12.19 -30.12 -41.73
CA LEU A 324 12.26 -30.25 -43.19
C LEU A 324 13.55 -29.64 -43.75
N GLY A 325 13.97 -28.48 -43.22
CA GLY A 325 15.24 -27.84 -43.55
C GLY A 325 16.44 -28.74 -43.26
N ILE A 326 16.48 -29.38 -42.08
CA ILE A 326 17.51 -30.35 -41.69
C ILE A 326 17.49 -31.57 -42.62
N TRP A 327 16.31 -32.13 -42.90
CA TRP A 327 16.14 -33.27 -43.81
C TRP A 327 16.67 -32.97 -45.22
N LEU A 328 16.40 -31.77 -45.76
CA LEU A 328 16.93 -31.32 -47.04
C LEU A 328 18.47 -31.24 -47.02
N LEU A 329 19.07 -30.78 -45.93
CA LEU A 329 20.53 -30.72 -45.78
C LEU A 329 21.16 -32.12 -45.70
N ILE A 330 20.55 -33.05 -44.96
CA ILE A 330 21.05 -34.43 -44.86
C ILE A 330 20.99 -35.11 -46.22
N ARG A 331 19.89 -34.98 -46.97
CA ARG A 331 19.77 -35.60 -48.30
C ARG A 331 20.75 -35.04 -49.34
N ARG A 332 21.22 -33.79 -49.20
CA ARG A 332 22.30 -33.23 -50.04
C ARG A 332 23.54 -34.13 -50.06
N ARG A 333 23.86 -34.76 -48.91
CA ARG A 333 25.06 -35.59 -48.73
C ARG A 333 25.05 -36.89 -49.56
N TRP A 334 23.90 -37.29 -50.11
CA TRP A 334 23.70 -38.58 -50.78
C TRP A 334 23.37 -38.44 -52.28
N SER A 335 23.57 -37.27 -52.88
CA SER A 335 23.22 -36.99 -54.29
C SER A 335 24.36 -36.26 -55.03
N PRO A 336 24.46 -36.37 -56.38
CA PRO A 336 25.57 -35.80 -57.14
C PRO A 336 25.64 -34.25 -57.05
N PRO A 337 26.85 -33.64 -56.97
CA PRO A 337 27.03 -32.22 -56.62
C PRO A 337 26.42 -31.20 -57.58
N ALA A 338 26.21 -31.54 -58.86
CA ALA A 338 25.82 -30.58 -59.89
C ALA A 338 24.33 -30.21 -59.89
N GLN A 339 23.48 -30.90 -59.12
CA GLN A 339 22.02 -30.75 -59.16
C GLN A 339 21.38 -30.12 -57.90
N TRP A 340 22.15 -29.85 -56.84
CA TRP A 340 21.59 -29.37 -55.56
C TRP A 340 22.08 -27.98 -55.17
N ARG A 341 21.22 -26.96 -55.36
CA ARG A 341 21.25 -25.75 -54.55
C ARG A 341 20.32 -25.96 -53.36
N THR A 342 20.87 -26.03 -52.15
CA THR A 342 20.13 -25.99 -50.88
C THR A 342 19.73 -24.57 -50.52
N TRP A 343 18.77 -24.42 -49.62
CA TRP A 343 18.28 -23.13 -49.15
C TRP A 343 19.38 -22.32 -48.44
N LEU A 344 20.42 -22.98 -47.90
CA LEU A 344 21.61 -22.32 -47.34
C LEU A 344 22.64 -21.85 -48.38
N ASP A 345 22.53 -22.28 -49.64
CA ASP A 345 23.43 -21.81 -50.70
C ASP A 345 23.05 -20.39 -51.18
N GLU A 346 21.88 -19.88 -50.79
CA GLU A 346 21.51 -18.47 -50.96
C GLU A 346 22.39 -17.56 -50.07
N PRO A 347 23.07 -16.54 -50.62
CA PRO A 347 24.01 -15.71 -49.88
C PRO A 347 23.35 -15.02 -48.67
N GLY A 348 23.64 -15.45 -47.46
CA GLY A 348 23.16 -14.81 -46.22
C GLY A 348 22.09 -15.58 -45.44
N LEU A 349 21.45 -16.62 -45.98
CA LEU A 349 20.61 -17.51 -45.14
C LEU A 349 21.46 -18.30 -44.13
N TRP A 350 22.72 -18.58 -44.45
CA TRP A 350 23.70 -19.10 -43.49
C TRP A 350 23.98 -18.11 -42.35
N ALA A 351 23.93 -16.80 -42.60
CA ALA A 351 24.17 -15.79 -41.57
C ALA A 351 22.97 -15.67 -40.63
N VAL A 352 21.75 -15.84 -41.16
CA VAL A 352 20.52 -15.97 -40.36
C VAL A 352 20.57 -17.23 -39.48
N LEU A 353 21.02 -18.37 -40.02
CA LEU A 353 21.25 -19.59 -39.25
C LEU A 353 22.34 -19.40 -38.18
N ALA A 354 23.47 -18.80 -38.54
CA ALA A 354 24.57 -18.53 -37.62
C ALA A 354 24.12 -17.59 -36.49
N TYR A 355 23.33 -16.56 -36.80
CA TYR A 355 22.72 -15.70 -35.79
C TYR A 355 21.86 -16.50 -34.81
N ALA A 356 20.91 -17.31 -35.31
CA ALA A 356 20.06 -18.11 -34.43
C ALA A 356 20.89 -19.08 -33.57
N ALA A 357 21.83 -19.81 -34.16
CA ALA A 357 22.66 -20.78 -33.45
C ALA A 357 23.59 -20.14 -32.40
N LEU A 358 24.28 -19.05 -32.76
CA LEU A 358 25.18 -18.34 -31.84
C LEU A 358 24.40 -17.65 -30.72
N TYR A 359 23.21 -17.12 -31.02
CA TYR A 359 22.36 -16.51 -30.00
C TYR A 359 21.88 -17.54 -28.98
N VAL A 360 21.28 -18.65 -29.45
CA VAL A 360 20.84 -19.73 -28.56
C VAL A 360 22.01 -20.29 -27.76
N GLY A 361 23.15 -20.53 -28.41
CA GLY A 361 24.37 -20.99 -27.74
C GLY A 361 24.87 -20.00 -26.68
N GLY A 362 24.91 -18.71 -26.98
CA GLY A 362 25.33 -17.67 -26.05
C GLY A 362 24.39 -17.55 -24.84
N MET A 363 23.08 -17.62 -25.06
CA MET A 363 22.10 -17.61 -23.97
C MET A 363 22.21 -18.87 -23.10
N SER A 364 22.48 -20.04 -23.68
CA SER A 364 22.67 -21.29 -22.93
C SER A 364 23.86 -21.27 -21.97
N LEU A 365 24.84 -20.39 -22.18
CA LEU A 365 26.01 -20.26 -21.31
C LEU A 365 25.76 -19.38 -20.06
N GLY A 366 24.69 -18.58 -20.05
CA GLY A 366 24.36 -17.74 -18.90
C GLY A 366 23.69 -18.55 -17.78
N SER A 367 24.07 -18.33 -16.53
CA SER A 367 23.42 -18.96 -15.36
C SER A 367 21.96 -18.51 -15.18
N HIS A 368 21.66 -17.28 -15.56
CA HIS A 368 20.31 -16.70 -15.53
C HIS A 368 19.51 -17.07 -16.78
N LYS A 369 18.51 -17.95 -16.61
CA LYS A 369 17.71 -18.47 -17.73
C LYS A 369 16.21 -18.21 -17.55
N GLN A 370 15.60 -17.68 -18.60
CA GLN A 370 14.15 -17.49 -18.73
C GLN A 370 13.73 -17.80 -20.15
N ASP A 371 12.50 -18.27 -20.34
CA ASP A 371 12.01 -18.67 -21.66
C ASP A 371 12.05 -17.52 -22.67
N ARG A 372 11.60 -16.32 -22.27
CA ARG A 372 11.59 -15.09 -23.08
C ARG A 372 12.96 -14.68 -23.64
N PHE A 373 14.06 -15.09 -23.00
CA PHE A 373 15.40 -14.76 -23.51
C PHE A 373 15.72 -15.46 -24.84
N LEU A 374 15.03 -16.56 -25.15
CA LEU A 374 15.18 -17.27 -26.43
C LEU A 374 14.52 -16.53 -27.61
N MET A 375 13.60 -15.60 -27.34
CA MET A 375 12.72 -15.00 -28.33
C MET A 375 13.44 -14.27 -29.46
N ALA A 376 14.61 -13.67 -29.23
CA ALA A 376 15.33 -12.93 -30.27
C ALA A 376 15.85 -13.82 -31.42
N ALA A 377 15.87 -15.15 -31.25
CA ALA A 377 16.17 -16.10 -32.32
C ALA A 377 14.94 -16.44 -33.20
N PHE A 378 13.71 -16.24 -32.71
CA PHE A 378 12.48 -16.74 -33.36
C PHE A 378 12.22 -16.11 -34.73
N PRO A 379 12.42 -14.80 -34.97
CA PRO A 379 12.28 -14.25 -36.32
C PRO A 379 13.24 -14.88 -37.32
N ALA A 380 14.48 -15.13 -36.91
CA ALA A 380 15.47 -15.82 -37.74
C ALA A 380 15.01 -17.26 -38.03
N LEU A 381 14.57 -18.01 -37.02
CA LEU A 381 14.06 -19.37 -37.16
C LEU A 381 12.84 -19.46 -38.09
N ASN A 382 11.91 -18.51 -37.99
CA ASN A 382 10.76 -18.40 -38.89
C ASN A 382 11.19 -18.13 -40.36
N VAL A 383 12.23 -17.32 -40.58
CA VAL A 383 12.82 -17.13 -41.93
C VAL A 383 13.40 -18.43 -42.48
N LEU A 384 14.13 -19.20 -41.65
CA LEU A 384 14.71 -20.49 -42.05
C LEU A 384 13.62 -21.53 -42.36
N ALA A 385 12.56 -21.60 -41.55
CA ALA A 385 11.40 -22.45 -41.79
C ALA A 385 10.69 -22.09 -43.11
N ALA A 386 10.45 -20.80 -43.36
CA ALA A 386 9.88 -20.32 -44.61
C ALA A 386 10.74 -20.71 -45.83
N ALA A 387 12.07 -20.61 -45.72
CA ALA A 387 13.00 -21.00 -46.78
C ALA A 387 12.91 -22.50 -47.09
N ALA A 388 12.83 -23.33 -46.06
CA ALA A 388 12.70 -24.78 -46.20
C ALA A 388 11.39 -25.18 -46.91
N PHE A 389 10.25 -24.59 -46.53
CA PHE A 389 8.97 -24.85 -47.20
C PHE A 389 9.00 -24.48 -48.69
N LEU A 390 9.53 -23.30 -49.02
CA LEU A 390 9.61 -22.87 -50.42
C LEU A 390 10.55 -23.75 -51.24
N GLN A 391 11.70 -24.14 -50.68
CA GLN A 391 12.61 -25.05 -51.36
C GLN A 391 11.97 -26.43 -51.58
N PHE A 392 11.23 -26.94 -50.59
CA PHE A 392 10.52 -28.21 -50.73
C PHE A 392 9.46 -28.16 -51.83
N ALA A 393 8.67 -27.08 -51.91
CA ALA A 393 7.70 -26.88 -52.98
C ALA A 393 8.36 -26.79 -54.37
N GLN A 394 9.51 -26.12 -54.47
CA GLN A 394 10.30 -26.08 -55.71
C GLN A 394 10.80 -27.47 -56.11
N ARG A 395 11.26 -28.28 -55.15
CA ARG A 395 11.74 -29.65 -55.38
C ARG A 395 10.65 -30.57 -55.91
N LEU A 396 9.40 -30.40 -55.46
CA LEU A 396 8.26 -31.16 -55.95
C LEU A 396 7.70 -30.64 -57.28
N HIS A 397 8.34 -29.65 -57.90
CA HIS A 397 7.91 -29.00 -59.15
C HIS A 397 6.44 -28.56 -59.11
N TRP A 398 5.99 -28.05 -57.95
CA TRP A 398 4.61 -27.62 -57.78
C TRP A 398 4.24 -26.47 -58.73
N SER A 399 3.06 -26.56 -59.33
CA SER A 399 2.49 -25.46 -60.11
C SER A 399 2.22 -24.24 -59.22
N GLN A 400 2.15 -23.04 -59.81
CA GLN A 400 1.84 -21.81 -59.08
C GLN A 400 0.56 -21.93 -58.24
N GLN A 401 -0.48 -22.55 -58.80
CA GLN A 401 -1.74 -22.77 -58.10
C GLN A 401 -1.56 -23.62 -56.83
N ARG A 402 -0.76 -24.71 -56.90
CA ARG A 402 -0.46 -25.54 -55.73
C ARG A 402 0.35 -24.79 -54.67
N VAL A 403 1.30 -23.95 -55.09
CA VAL A 403 2.07 -23.10 -54.16
C VAL A 403 1.14 -22.12 -53.44
N TRP A 404 0.21 -21.48 -54.14
CA TRP A 404 -0.77 -20.58 -53.51
C TRP A 404 -1.73 -21.30 -52.57
N LEU A 405 -2.25 -22.48 -52.97
CA LEU A 405 -3.10 -23.30 -52.10
C LEU A 405 -2.37 -23.75 -50.84
N ALA A 406 -1.12 -24.20 -50.97
CA ALA A 406 -0.29 -24.56 -49.82
C ALA A 406 0.02 -23.35 -48.94
N GLY A 407 0.29 -22.18 -49.53
CA GLY A 407 0.47 -20.93 -48.79
C GLY A 407 -0.79 -20.52 -48.00
N GLY A 408 -1.97 -20.66 -48.60
CA GLY A 408 -3.24 -20.43 -47.90
C GLY A 408 -3.49 -21.43 -46.77
N ALA A 409 -3.15 -22.71 -46.97
CA ALA A 409 -3.22 -23.72 -45.92
C ALA A 409 -2.26 -23.43 -44.75
N LEU A 410 -1.01 -23.04 -45.04
CA LEU A 410 -0.03 -22.63 -44.03
C LEU A 410 -0.51 -21.40 -43.26
N LEU A 411 -1.06 -20.39 -43.93
CA LEU A 411 -1.66 -19.23 -43.26
C LEU A 411 -2.80 -19.65 -42.34
N THR A 412 -3.68 -20.54 -42.81
CA THR A 412 -4.82 -21.03 -42.01
C THR A 412 -4.35 -21.76 -40.75
N ILE A 413 -3.35 -22.64 -40.88
CA ILE A 413 -2.75 -23.34 -39.74
C ILE A 413 -2.10 -22.35 -38.77
N GLN A 414 -1.36 -21.37 -39.29
CA GLN A 414 -0.70 -20.36 -38.45
C GLN A 414 -1.72 -19.49 -37.69
N LEU A 415 -2.82 -19.09 -38.35
CA LEU A 415 -3.92 -18.37 -37.70
C LEU A 415 -4.56 -19.23 -36.62
N ALA A 416 -4.75 -20.52 -36.85
CA ALA A 416 -5.28 -21.46 -35.85
C ALA A 416 -4.34 -21.65 -34.65
N THR A 417 -3.04 -21.39 -34.79
CA THR A 417 -2.08 -21.42 -33.67
C THR A 417 -1.94 -20.10 -32.92
N ALA A 418 -2.41 -18.99 -33.49
CA ALA A 418 -2.27 -17.66 -32.90
C ALA A 418 -3.60 -17.10 -32.36
N LEU A 419 -4.66 -17.10 -33.17
CA LEU A 419 -5.92 -16.43 -32.84
C LEU A 419 -6.63 -16.98 -31.58
N PRO A 420 -6.65 -18.29 -31.29
CA PRO A 420 -7.33 -18.80 -30.09
C PRO A 420 -6.75 -18.26 -28.78
N PHE A 421 -5.47 -17.88 -28.79
CA PHE A 421 -4.74 -17.36 -27.64
C PHE A 421 -4.85 -15.84 -27.50
N HIS A 422 -5.65 -15.17 -28.35
CA HIS A 422 -5.90 -13.74 -28.20
C HIS A 422 -6.87 -13.48 -27.04
N PRO A 423 -6.58 -12.59 -26.08
CA PRO A 423 -5.41 -11.71 -25.99
C PRO A 423 -4.23 -12.27 -25.17
N TYR A 424 -4.38 -13.42 -24.52
CA TYR A 424 -3.41 -14.04 -23.60
C TYR A 424 -2.30 -14.85 -24.29
N TYR A 425 -1.57 -14.30 -25.25
CA TYR A 425 -0.56 -15.07 -26.01
C TYR A 425 0.54 -15.75 -25.17
N PHE A 426 0.77 -15.33 -23.92
CA PHE A 426 1.69 -15.98 -22.99
C PHE A 426 1.29 -17.43 -22.65
N SER A 427 0.00 -17.78 -22.72
CA SER A 427 -0.52 -19.13 -22.50
C SER A 427 -0.25 -20.09 -23.67
N TYR A 428 0.29 -19.59 -24.78
CA TYR A 428 0.61 -20.43 -25.93
C TYR A 428 1.79 -21.35 -25.66
N PHE A 429 1.56 -22.65 -25.90
CA PHE A 429 2.59 -23.68 -25.99
C PHE A 429 2.27 -24.63 -27.14
N ASN A 430 3.32 -25.16 -27.77
CA ASN A 430 3.24 -26.01 -28.95
C ASN A 430 2.33 -27.22 -28.70
N PRO A 431 1.20 -27.35 -29.41
CA PRO A 431 0.30 -28.50 -29.26
C PRO A 431 0.97 -29.84 -29.58
N LEU A 432 1.98 -29.86 -30.46
CA LEU A 432 2.75 -31.06 -30.77
C LEU A 432 3.67 -31.50 -29.63
N ALA A 433 3.95 -30.60 -28.68
CA ALA A 433 4.71 -30.88 -27.47
C ALA A 433 3.81 -31.08 -26.24
N GLY A 434 2.48 -31.19 -26.43
CA GLY A 434 1.51 -31.37 -25.36
C GLY A 434 0.81 -30.10 -24.86
N GLY A 435 1.20 -28.92 -25.36
CA GLY A 435 0.55 -27.64 -25.05
C GLY A 435 0.71 -27.20 -23.59
N GLY A 436 -0.21 -26.35 -23.13
CA GLY A 436 -0.21 -25.76 -21.78
C GLY A 436 -0.04 -26.78 -20.63
N PRO A 437 -0.80 -27.88 -20.59
CA PRO A 437 -0.71 -28.87 -19.50
C PRO A 437 0.69 -29.47 -19.31
N VAL A 438 1.42 -29.71 -20.40
CA VAL A 438 2.81 -30.18 -20.33
C VAL A 438 3.75 -29.05 -19.92
N ALA A 439 3.53 -27.84 -20.44
CA ALA A 439 4.37 -26.69 -20.10
C ALA A 439 4.33 -26.33 -18.61
N VAL A 440 3.16 -26.43 -17.96
CA VAL A 440 2.97 -26.20 -16.51
C VAL A 440 3.88 -27.08 -15.67
N GLN A 441 4.26 -28.27 -16.16
CA GLN A 441 5.15 -29.18 -15.46
C GLN A 441 6.63 -28.93 -15.77
N LEU A 442 6.95 -28.28 -16.89
CA LEU A 442 8.32 -28.19 -17.40
C LEU A 442 8.95 -26.81 -17.23
N THR A 443 8.16 -25.73 -17.16
CA THR A 443 8.69 -24.37 -17.08
C THR A 443 7.79 -23.44 -16.29
N ARG A 444 8.35 -22.33 -15.80
CA ARG A 444 7.63 -21.26 -15.11
C ARG A 444 6.60 -20.62 -16.05
N ILE A 445 5.36 -20.52 -15.58
CA ILE A 445 4.24 -19.89 -16.30
C ILE A 445 3.65 -18.77 -15.44
N GLY A 446 2.98 -17.82 -16.08
CA GLY A 446 2.21 -16.77 -15.41
C GLY A 446 2.99 -15.48 -15.25
N TRP A 447 2.60 -14.44 -15.96
CA TRP A 447 3.13 -13.08 -15.93
C TRP A 447 2.03 -12.02 -15.70
N GLY A 448 0.82 -12.43 -15.29
CA GLY A 448 -0.34 -11.58 -15.04
C GLY A 448 -1.61 -12.03 -15.78
N GLU A 449 -1.55 -13.07 -16.62
CA GLU A 449 -2.72 -13.61 -17.31
C GLU A 449 -3.79 -14.06 -16.32
N GLY A 450 -5.05 -13.67 -16.59
CA GLY A 450 -6.19 -14.06 -15.77
C GLY A 450 -6.39 -13.24 -14.50
N MET A 451 -5.46 -12.35 -14.12
CA MET A 451 -5.66 -11.45 -12.97
C MET A 451 -6.79 -10.44 -13.19
N ASP A 452 -7.08 -10.11 -14.45
CA ASP A 452 -8.27 -9.37 -14.86
C ASP A 452 -9.56 -10.14 -14.54
N GLN A 453 -9.59 -11.45 -14.84
CA GLN A 453 -10.74 -12.31 -14.50
C GLN A 453 -10.87 -12.54 -12.99
N VAL A 454 -9.76 -12.53 -12.25
CA VAL A 454 -9.77 -12.53 -10.78
C VAL A 454 -10.41 -11.23 -10.27
N ALA A 455 -9.99 -10.07 -10.78
CA ALA A 455 -10.55 -8.78 -10.37
C ALA A 455 -12.05 -8.69 -10.67
N ASP A 456 -12.48 -9.08 -11.89
CA ASP A 456 -13.89 -9.14 -12.28
C ASP A 456 -14.71 -10.04 -11.35
N TYR A 457 -14.13 -11.19 -10.98
CA TYR A 457 -14.77 -12.13 -10.05
C TYR A 457 -14.97 -11.50 -8.67
N LEU A 458 -13.93 -10.90 -8.09
CA LEU A 458 -13.97 -10.25 -6.78
C LEU A 458 -14.94 -9.06 -6.77
N GLN A 459 -14.91 -8.23 -7.82
CA GLN A 459 -15.81 -7.09 -7.97
C GLN A 459 -17.28 -7.51 -8.09
N SER A 460 -17.55 -8.72 -8.60
CA SER A 460 -18.91 -9.26 -8.70
C SER A 460 -19.48 -9.84 -7.39
N GLN A 461 -18.67 -9.89 -6.31
CA GLN A 461 -19.09 -10.40 -5.01
C GLN A 461 -19.93 -9.38 -4.24
N GLU A 462 -20.56 -9.81 -3.14
CA GLU A 462 -21.26 -8.92 -2.23
C GLU A 462 -20.26 -7.99 -1.50
N ASN A 463 -20.58 -6.69 -1.45
CA ASN A 463 -19.79 -5.65 -0.78
C ASN A 463 -18.28 -5.65 -1.15
N PRO A 464 -17.92 -5.49 -2.44
CA PRO A 464 -16.53 -5.55 -2.88
C PRO A 464 -15.65 -4.45 -2.26
N GLU A 465 -16.22 -3.28 -1.97
CA GLU A 465 -15.52 -2.14 -1.36
C GLU A 465 -15.00 -2.42 0.06
N SER A 466 -15.69 -3.27 0.83
CA SER A 466 -15.26 -3.67 2.17
C SER A 466 -14.37 -4.91 2.18
N MET A 467 -14.24 -5.60 1.05
CA MET A 467 -13.51 -6.87 0.96
C MET A 467 -12.00 -6.65 1.02
N VAL A 468 -11.31 -7.46 1.82
CA VAL A 468 -9.86 -7.50 1.95
C VAL A 468 -9.33 -8.76 1.26
N VAL A 469 -8.40 -8.59 0.32
CA VAL A 469 -7.89 -9.70 -0.49
C VAL A 469 -6.37 -9.73 -0.44
N ALA A 470 -5.79 -10.90 -0.16
CA ALA A 470 -4.34 -11.09 -0.17
C ALA A 470 -3.89 -11.83 -1.43
N SER A 471 -2.94 -11.24 -2.15
CA SER A 471 -2.27 -11.88 -3.28
C SER A 471 -0.84 -11.38 -3.41
N ARG A 472 0.08 -12.17 -3.94
CA ARG A 472 1.37 -11.65 -4.42
C ARG A 472 1.20 -10.74 -5.63
N PHE A 473 0.14 -10.98 -6.42
CA PHE A 473 -0.19 -10.21 -7.62
C PHE A 473 -1.27 -9.14 -7.34
N PHE A 474 -1.31 -8.61 -6.12
CA PHE A 474 -2.32 -7.65 -5.68
C PHE A 474 -2.36 -6.35 -6.53
N HIS A 475 -1.21 -5.87 -7.04
CA HIS A 475 -1.13 -4.72 -7.97
C HIS A 475 -1.74 -4.98 -9.37
N TYR A 476 -2.10 -6.23 -9.68
CA TYR A 476 -2.66 -6.64 -10.98
C TYR A 476 -4.17 -6.83 -10.93
N LEU A 477 -4.79 -6.68 -9.75
CA LEU A 477 -6.25 -6.69 -9.55
C LEU A 477 -6.87 -5.35 -9.96
N MET A 478 -6.72 -4.97 -11.24
CA MET A 478 -7.23 -3.70 -11.76
C MET A 478 -8.77 -3.70 -11.78
N GLY A 479 -9.38 -2.62 -11.29
CA GLY A 479 -10.84 -2.48 -11.24
C GLY A 479 -11.52 -3.19 -10.06
N PHE A 480 -10.75 -3.75 -9.13
CA PHE A 480 -11.26 -4.20 -7.82
C PHE A 480 -11.15 -3.06 -6.81
N ASP A 481 -12.28 -2.64 -6.25
CA ASP A 481 -12.36 -1.46 -5.37
C ASP A 481 -12.01 -1.75 -3.89
N GLY A 482 -11.88 -3.03 -3.53
CA GLY A 482 -11.58 -3.44 -2.16
C GLY A 482 -10.11 -3.28 -1.75
N THR A 483 -9.82 -3.66 -0.50
CA THR A 483 -8.47 -3.58 0.08
C THR A 483 -7.59 -4.71 -0.45
N ARG A 484 -6.37 -4.35 -0.86
CA ARG A 484 -5.39 -5.26 -1.49
C ARG A 484 -4.20 -5.42 -0.56
N LEU A 485 -3.96 -6.63 -0.06
CA LEU A 485 -2.82 -6.95 0.81
C LEU A 485 -1.75 -7.73 0.06
N ASN A 486 -0.50 -7.50 0.43
CA ASN A 486 0.62 -8.28 -0.08
C ASN A 486 0.67 -9.61 0.68
N LEU A 487 0.37 -10.72 -0.02
CA LEU A 487 0.39 -12.06 0.58
C LEU A 487 1.77 -12.47 1.13
N ASP A 488 2.85 -11.88 0.61
CA ASP A 488 4.21 -12.17 1.06
C ASP A 488 4.60 -11.38 2.32
N ALA A 489 3.82 -10.37 2.70
CA ALA A 489 4.03 -9.65 3.96
C ALA A 489 3.62 -10.55 5.14
N LYS A 490 4.56 -10.77 6.07
CA LYS A 490 4.37 -11.72 7.19
C LYS A 490 3.09 -11.39 7.99
N GLY A 491 2.22 -12.39 8.10
CA GLY A 491 0.99 -12.31 8.90
C GLY A 491 -0.14 -11.45 8.31
N GLU A 492 0.09 -10.70 7.22
CA GLU A 492 -0.96 -9.83 6.67
C GLU A 492 -2.14 -10.62 6.09
N TRP A 493 -1.85 -11.78 5.50
CA TRP A 493 -2.86 -12.62 4.84
C TRP A 493 -3.95 -13.10 5.78
N VAL A 494 -3.67 -13.20 7.08
CA VAL A 494 -4.61 -13.65 8.12
C VAL A 494 -5.81 -12.71 8.22
N ARG A 495 -5.64 -11.43 7.86
CA ARG A 495 -6.70 -10.41 7.87
C ARG A 495 -7.51 -10.34 6.58
N ALA A 496 -7.14 -11.10 5.55
CA ALA A 496 -7.84 -11.07 4.27
C ALA A 496 -9.08 -11.98 4.32
N ASP A 497 -10.16 -11.58 3.67
CA ASP A 497 -11.34 -12.41 3.45
C ASP A 497 -11.05 -13.52 2.44
N LYS A 498 -10.22 -13.22 1.42
CA LYS A 498 -9.84 -14.15 0.35
C LYS A 498 -8.35 -14.18 0.09
N ILE A 499 -7.84 -15.38 -0.17
CA ILE A 499 -6.44 -15.65 -0.49
C ILE A 499 -6.34 -16.09 -1.95
N ILE A 500 -5.43 -15.47 -2.71
CA ILE A 500 -5.22 -15.78 -4.12
C ILE A 500 -3.81 -16.29 -4.33
N PHE A 501 -3.70 -17.58 -4.65
CA PHE A 501 -2.46 -18.15 -5.17
C PHE A 501 -2.44 -18.07 -6.68
N TYR A 502 -1.45 -17.34 -7.19
CA TYR A 502 -1.14 -17.33 -8.60
C TYR A 502 -0.23 -18.52 -8.96
N ILE A 503 -0.33 -19.03 -10.19
CA ILE A 503 0.33 -20.26 -10.66
C ILE A 503 1.83 -20.31 -10.33
N GLN A 504 2.53 -19.17 -10.35
CA GLN A 504 3.95 -19.13 -10.00
C GLN A 504 4.25 -19.57 -8.56
N GLN A 505 3.34 -19.27 -7.62
CA GLN A 505 3.45 -19.64 -6.21
C GLN A 505 3.17 -21.14 -6.07
N SER A 506 2.10 -21.65 -6.70
CA SER A 506 1.78 -23.08 -6.72
C SER A 506 2.85 -23.94 -7.41
N GLN A 507 3.50 -23.45 -8.47
CA GLN A 507 4.59 -24.15 -9.15
C GLN A 507 5.85 -24.21 -8.29
N ARG A 508 6.24 -23.08 -7.70
CA ARG A 508 7.52 -22.98 -7.00
C ARG A 508 7.45 -23.38 -5.53
N LYS A 509 6.25 -23.41 -4.95
CA LYS A 509 6.00 -23.53 -3.50
C LYS A 509 6.77 -22.47 -2.71
N LEU A 510 6.75 -21.24 -3.21
CA LEU A 510 7.47 -20.11 -2.65
C LEU A 510 6.66 -18.84 -2.72
N ASP A 511 6.89 -18.00 -1.73
CA ASP A 511 6.32 -16.67 -1.54
C ASP A 511 4.77 -16.73 -1.58
N PRO A 512 4.06 -17.11 -0.49
CA PRO A 512 4.47 -17.18 0.92
C PRO A 512 5.15 -18.51 1.31
N SER A 513 5.28 -18.82 2.61
CA SER A 513 5.95 -20.06 3.06
C SER A 513 5.31 -21.31 2.43
N PRO A 514 6.10 -22.39 2.17
CA PRO A 514 5.57 -23.62 1.59
C PRO A 514 4.37 -24.18 2.36
N GLY A 515 4.37 -24.12 3.69
CA GLY A 515 3.29 -24.65 4.51
C GLY A 515 1.97 -23.88 4.38
N VAL A 516 2.01 -22.55 4.16
CA VAL A 516 0.80 -21.79 3.80
C VAL A 516 0.22 -22.32 2.49
N ILE A 517 1.05 -22.51 1.46
CA ILE A 517 0.59 -23.02 0.16
C ILE A 517 0.06 -24.45 0.28
N HIS A 518 0.75 -25.33 1.00
CA HIS A 518 0.32 -26.71 1.23
C HIS A 518 -1.02 -26.77 1.96
N TYR A 519 -1.19 -25.96 3.01
CA TYR A 519 -2.42 -25.90 3.80
C TYR A 519 -3.64 -25.59 2.94
N PHE A 520 -3.58 -24.53 2.14
CA PHE A 520 -4.69 -24.17 1.27
C PHE A 520 -4.92 -25.19 0.16
N GLU A 521 -3.87 -25.67 -0.51
CA GLU A 521 -4.04 -26.63 -1.61
C GLU A 521 -4.56 -28.01 -1.15
N GLN A 522 -4.27 -28.42 0.08
CA GLN A 522 -4.64 -29.74 0.60
C GLN A 522 -5.92 -29.73 1.45
N HIS A 523 -6.18 -28.65 2.20
CA HIS A 523 -7.22 -28.64 3.24
C HIS A 523 -8.33 -27.62 2.99
N VAL A 524 -8.13 -26.63 2.11
CA VAL A 524 -9.15 -25.62 1.80
C VAL A 524 -9.59 -25.78 0.34
N PRO A 525 -10.86 -26.11 0.05
CA PRO A 525 -11.31 -26.17 -1.33
C PRO A 525 -11.28 -24.76 -1.97
N PRO A 526 -10.72 -24.60 -3.18
CA PRO A 526 -10.76 -23.30 -3.86
C PRO A 526 -12.20 -22.95 -4.21
N GLU A 527 -12.59 -21.72 -3.89
CA GLU A 527 -13.91 -21.16 -4.24
C GLU A 527 -14.01 -20.95 -5.76
N LYS A 528 -12.91 -20.50 -6.37
CA LYS A 528 -12.83 -20.23 -7.81
C LYS A 528 -11.44 -20.54 -8.34
N VAL A 529 -11.38 -21.18 -9.50
CA VAL A 529 -10.15 -21.35 -10.28
C VAL A 529 -10.31 -20.61 -11.61
N ILE A 530 -9.33 -19.78 -11.94
CA ILE A 530 -9.25 -19.07 -13.22
C ILE A 530 -8.39 -19.88 -14.18
N THR A 531 -9.03 -20.46 -15.19
CA THR A 531 -8.39 -21.32 -16.19
C THR A 531 -8.38 -20.64 -17.55
N ILE A 532 -7.20 -20.51 -18.16
CA ILE A 532 -7.01 -19.99 -19.53
C ILE A 532 -6.25 -21.02 -20.34
N ASP A 533 -6.74 -21.39 -21.52
CA ASP A 533 -6.09 -22.36 -22.42
C ASP A 533 -5.68 -23.70 -21.78
N ARG A 534 -6.49 -24.17 -20.81
CA ARG A 534 -6.27 -25.38 -19.99
C ARG A 534 -5.08 -25.26 -19.02
N ILE A 535 -4.78 -24.04 -18.58
CA ILE A 535 -3.81 -23.73 -17.53
C ILE A 535 -4.56 -23.02 -16.41
N ASP A 536 -4.45 -23.53 -15.19
CA ASP A 536 -5.03 -22.92 -14.00
C ASP A 536 -4.08 -21.83 -13.48
N TYR A 537 -4.40 -20.56 -13.78
CA TYR A 537 -3.54 -19.41 -13.54
C TYR A 537 -3.67 -18.85 -12.13
N ALA A 538 -4.88 -18.83 -11.58
CA ALA A 538 -5.13 -18.32 -10.23
C ALA A 538 -6.16 -19.18 -9.52
N GLN A 539 -5.92 -19.44 -8.24
CA GLN A 539 -6.83 -20.15 -7.35
C GLN A 539 -7.21 -19.21 -6.21
N ILE A 540 -8.51 -19.00 -6.03
CA ILE A 540 -9.09 -18.11 -5.03
C ILE A 540 -9.69 -18.97 -3.93
N TYR A 541 -9.20 -18.78 -2.71
CA TYR A 541 -9.62 -19.49 -1.52
C TYR A 541 -10.32 -18.54 -0.56
N PRO A 542 -11.39 -18.97 0.13
CA PRO A 542 -11.87 -18.25 1.29
C PRO A 542 -10.81 -18.37 2.40
N ASN A 543 -10.63 -17.33 3.20
CA ASN A 543 -9.80 -17.46 4.40
C ASN A 543 -10.55 -18.30 5.44
N PRO A 544 -10.00 -19.44 5.90
CA PRO A 544 -10.66 -20.28 6.91
C PRO A 544 -10.64 -19.64 8.32
N ILE A 545 -9.83 -18.60 8.52
CA ILE A 545 -9.74 -17.85 9.78
C ILE A 545 -10.91 -16.88 9.85
N GLN A 546 -11.75 -17.01 10.88
CA GLN A 546 -12.82 -16.07 11.16
C GLN A 546 -12.37 -14.98 12.15
N PHE A 547 -11.53 -15.35 13.11
CA PHE A 547 -11.03 -14.46 14.16
C PHE A 547 -9.50 -14.49 14.16
N PRO A 548 -8.85 -13.47 13.60
CA PRO A 548 -7.39 -13.41 13.52
C PRO A 548 -6.78 -13.10 14.90
N ALA A 549 -5.69 -13.82 15.23
CA ALA A 549 -4.87 -13.53 16.40
C ALA A 549 -4.08 -12.22 16.21
N ASP A 550 -3.67 -11.57 17.30
CA ASP A 550 -2.77 -10.42 17.21
C ASP A 550 -1.38 -10.88 16.72
N PRO A 551 -0.89 -10.39 15.57
CA PRO A 551 0.41 -10.78 15.03
C PRO A 551 1.59 -10.53 15.98
N GLN A 552 1.50 -9.55 16.88
CA GLN A 552 2.57 -9.25 17.84
C GLN A 552 2.62 -10.22 19.01
N LEU A 553 1.49 -10.85 19.35
CA LEU A 553 1.36 -11.78 20.46
C LEU A 553 1.30 -13.24 20.00
N ALA A 554 1.00 -13.48 18.72
CA ALA A 554 0.85 -14.79 18.10
C ALA A 554 2.11 -15.66 18.10
N LEU A 555 3.30 -15.06 18.15
CA LEU A 555 4.58 -15.78 18.10
C LEU A 555 5.07 -16.14 19.51
N ILE A 556 5.16 -17.44 19.79
CA ILE A 556 5.65 -17.94 21.07
C ILE A 556 7.05 -18.50 20.89
N LYS A 557 8.06 -17.80 21.43
CA LYS A 557 9.46 -18.25 21.56
C LYS A 557 10.08 -18.91 20.31
N ASP A 558 9.65 -18.52 19.10
CA ASP A 558 10.03 -19.16 17.83
C ASP A 558 9.62 -20.64 17.70
N GLU A 559 8.69 -21.14 18.53
CA GLU A 559 8.21 -22.54 18.55
C GLU A 559 6.83 -22.71 17.88
N MET A 560 5.98 -21.69 17.92
CA MET A 560 4.63 -21.69 17.31
C MET A 560 4.18 -20.27 16.93
N SER A 561 3.37 -20.17 15.88
CA SER A 561 2.63 -18.94 15.54
C SER A 561 1.12 -19.22 15.43
N LEU A 562 0.28 -18.66 16.31
CA LEU A 562 -1.17 -18.77 16.18
C LEU A 562 -1.70 -17.77 15.15
N PHE A 563 -2.41 -18.22 14.13
CA PHE A 563 -3.01 -17.30 13.15
C PHE A 563 -4.43 -16.88 13.54
N GLY A 564 -5.20 -17.78 14.13
CA GLY A 564 -6.56 -17.45 14.53
C GLY A 564 -7.40 -18.70 14.78
N TYR A 565 -8.72 -18.50 14.81
CA TYR A 565 -9.65 -19.61 14.98
C TYR A 565 -10.94 -19.44 14.20
N ARG A 566 -11.69 -20.54 14.15
CA ARG A 566 -13.05 -20.64 13.63
C ARG A 566 -13.95 -21.31 14.68
N TRP A 567 -15.19 -20.88 14.71
CA TRP A 567 -16.19 -21.34 15.66
C TRP A 567 -17.27 -22.16 14.94
N GLU A 568 -17.48 -23.42 15.34
CA GLU A 568 -18.49 -24.31 14.76
C GLU A 568 -19.50 -24.70 15.85
N GLU A 569 -20.73 -24.18 15.74
CA GLU A 569 -21.79 -24.35 16.74
C GLU A 569 -22.61 -25.63 16.51
N ALA A 570 -22.94 -26.30 17.61
CA ALA A 570 -23.97 -27.33 17.72
C ALA A 570 -24.89 -27.00 18.90
N GLU A 571 -26.07 -27.63 18.98
CA GLU A 571 -27.14 -27.23 19.92
C GLU A 571 -26.68 -27.02 21.39
N ASN A 572 -25.76 -27.84 21.92
CA ASN A 572 -25.23 -27.74 23.30
C ASN A 572 -23.69 -27.89 23.40
N ALA A 573 -22.99 -27.82 22.27
CA ALA A 573 -21.55 -28.03 22.19
C ALA A 573 -20.95 -27.13 21.11
N VAL A 574 -19.71 -26.71 21.32
CA VAL A 574 -18.97 -25.91 20.35
C VAL A 574 -17.64 -26.58 20.08
N THR A 575 -17.26 -26.60 18.81
CA THR A 575 -15.88 -26.88 18.42
C THR A 575 -15.19 -25.57 18.07
N VAL A 576 -14.15 -25.23 18.84
CA VAL A 576 -13.24 -24.14 18.50
C VAL A 576 -12.08 -24.73 17.73
N ARG A 577 -11.95 -24.35 16.45
CA ARG A 577 -10.87 -24.82 15.60
C ARG A 577 -9.77 -23.78 15.53
N LEU A 578 -8.62 -24.10 16.09
CA LEU A 578 -7.43 -23.25 16.09
C LEU A 578 -6.60 -23.53 14.83
N ILE A 579 -6.06 -22.47 14.22
CA ILE A 579 -5.21 -22.53 13.03
C ILE A 579 -3.87 -21.88 13.39
N TRP A 580 -2.79 -22.64 13.33
CA TRP A 580 -1.46 -22.21 13.77
C TRP A 580 -0.35 -22.81 12.92
N GLU A 581 0.81 -22.15 12.86
CA GLU A 581 2.03 -22.65 12.22
C GLU A 581 2.94 -23.27 13.26
N ASN A 582 3.39 -24.49 13.01
CA ASN A 582 4.41 -25.13 13.82
C ASN A 582 5.79 -24.58 13.44
N LEU A 583 6.55 -24.04 14.38
CA LEU A 583 7.91 -23.54 14.12
C LEU A 583 8.99 -24.42 14.76
N SER A 584 8.60 -25.48 15.48
CA SER A 584 9.50 -26.38 16.19
C SER A 584 9.46 -27.81 15.65
N ASP A 585 10.47 -28.62 16.01
CA ASP A 585 10.53 -30.04 15.64
C ASP A 585 9.56 -30.93 16.47
N SER A 586 8.84 -30.35 17.43
CA SER A 586 7.91 -31.05 18.32
C SER A 586 6.50 -30.47 18.26
N GLU A 587 5.50 -31.31 18.52
CA GLU A 587 4.12 -30.85 18.67
C GLU A 587 3.98 -30.08 19.98
N ASN A 588 3.57 -28.82 19.90
CA ASN A 588 3.29 -27.98 21.06
C ASN A 588 1.81 -28.14 21.48
N PRO A 589 1.51 -28.45 22.76
CA PRO A 589 0.13 -28.57 23.20
C PRO A 589 -0.57 -27.21 23.15
N VAL A 590 -1.64 -27.13 22.36
CA VAL A 590 -2.56 -25.98 22.36
C VAL A 590 -3.78 -26.35 23.19
N ALA A 591 -4.29 -25.39 23.96
CA ALA A 591 -5.51 -25.53 24.74
C ALA A 591 -6.37 -24.27 24.64
N ILE A 592 -7.61 -24.40 25.08
CA ILE A 592 -8.50 -23.27 25.31
C ILE A 592 -8.99 -23.27 26.74
N ARG A 593 -9.43 -22.12 27.25
CA ARG A 593 -10.21 -22.04 28.48
C ARG A 593 -11.27 -20.96 28.36
N LEU A 594 -12.37 -21.13 29.08
CA LEU A 594 -13.38 -20.09 29.27
C LEU A 594 -13.13 -19.44 30.64
N TRP A 595 -13.07 -18.12 30.68
CA TRP A 595 -12.69 -17.35 31.87
C TRP A 595 -13.79 -16.35 32.27
N ILE A 596 -14.09 -16.23 33.57
CA ILE A 596 -15.11 -15.30 34.10
C ILE A 596 -14.63 -14.66 35.42
N ASN A 597 -14.24 -13.38 35.38
CA ASN A 597 -13.77 -12.57 36.51
C ASN A 597 -12.67 -13.23 37.38
N GLU A 598 -12.13 -12.53 38.38
CA GLU A 598 -10.97 -13.01 39.16
C GLU A 598 -11.25 -14.25 40.03
N GLU A 599 -12.52 -14.66 40.21
CA GLU A 599 -12.93 -15.70 41.16
C GLU A 599 -13.13 -17.12 40.57
N GLN A 600 -13.00 -17.34 39.25
CA GLN A 600 -13.02 -18.70 38.69
C GLN A 600 -11.92 -18.97 37.66
N HIS A 601 -10.94 -19.81 38.05
CA HIS A 601 -10.00 -20.42 37.11
C HIS A 601 -10.69 -21.59 36.38
N GLY A 602 -11.00 -21.40 35.09
CA GLY A 602 -11.24 -22.53 34.20
C GLY A 602 -9.93 -23.26 33.92
N ASP A 603 -9.88 -24.58 34.17
CA ASP A 603 -8.75 -25.43 33.76
C ASP A 603 -8.57 -25.37 32.23
N TRP A 604 -7.32 -25.42 31.78
CA TRP A 604 -7.01 -25.48 30.35
C TRP A 604 -7.51 -26.80 29.72
N LEU A 605 -8.33 -26.68 28.68
CA LEU A 605 -8.85 -27.79 27.90
C LEU A 605 -7.94 -28.02 26.69
N ALA A 606 -7.14 -29.08 26.75
CA ALA A 606 -6.25 -29.46 25.67
C ALA A 606 -7.02 -29.74 24.37
N CYS A 607 -6.53 -29.18 23.27
CA CYS A 607 -7.04 -29.40 21.94
C CYS A 607 -6.39 -30.65 21.33
N SER A 608 -7.12 -31.34 20.47
CA SER A 608 -6.59 -32.46 19.69
C SER A 608 -6.23 -32.01 18.28
N THR A 609 -5.05 -32.39 17.80
CA THR A 609 -4.68 -32.22 16.39
C THR A 609 -5.68 -32.95 15.49
N ARG A 610 -6.16 -32.24 14.47
CA ARG A 610 -7.21 -32.74 13.58
C ARG A 610 -6.67 -33.87 12.70
N PRO A 611 -7.47 -34.91 12.40
CA PRO A 611 -7.04 -35.96 11.49
C PRO A 611 -6.59 -35.42 10.13
N GLY A 612 -5.41 -35.83 9.68
CA GLY A 612 -4.77 -35.33 8.45
C GLY A 612 -3.70 -34.27 8.68
N PHE A 613 -3.56 -33.74 9.89
CA PHE A 613 -2.56 -32.76 10.27
C PHE A 613 -1.42 -33.33 11.13
N GLU A 614 -1.39 -34.64 11.39
CA GLU A 614 -0.41 -35.27 12.29
C GLU A 614 1.04 -35.06 11.82
N GLN A 615 1.26 -35.07 10.50
CA GLN A 615 2.58 -34.79 9.93
C GLN A 615 2.93 -33.29 9.95
N ALA A 616 1.95 -32.42 9.69
CA ALA A 616 2.14 -30.97 9.76
C ALA A 616 2.50 -30.52 11.18
N ALA A 617 1.85 -31.11 12.20
CA ALA A 617 2.09 -30.85 13.61
C ALA A 617 3.51 -31.18 14.09
N SER A 618 4.26 -31.98 13.34
CA SER A 618 5.67 -32.29 13.61
C SER A 618 6.65 -31.74 12.56
N THR A 619 6.19 -30.90 11.63
CA THR A 619 7.03 -30.35 10.55
C THR A 619 7.13 -28.82 10.70
N PRO A 620 8.33 -28.26 10.94
CA PRO A 620 8.51 -26.81 11.01
C PRO A 620 8.06 -26.10 9.72
N GLY A 621 7.34 -24.99 9.86
CA GLY A 621 6.79 -24.17 8.80
C GLY A 621 5.46 -24.64 8.20
N GLU A 622 4.89 -25.75 8.69
CA GLU A 622 3.57 -26.25 8.25
C GLU A 622 2.44 -25.70 9.13
N ILE A 623 1.26 -25.53 8.52
CA ILE A 623 0.06 -25.06 9.22
C ILE A 623 -0.76 -26.25 9.71
N VAL A 624 -1.25 -26.13 10.93
CA VAL A 624 -1.96 -27.17 11.68
C VAL A 624 -3.34 -26.66 12.08
N GLU A 625 -4.34 -27.53 11.96
CA GLU A 625 -5.64 -27.33 12.60
C GLU A 625 -5.77 -28.22 13.84
N SER A 626 -6.17 -27.62 14.95
CA SER A 626 -6.48 -28.34 16.19
C SER A 626 -7.92 -28.05 16.62
N ASP A 627 -8.68 -29.11 16.94
CA ASP A 627 -10.06 -29.00 17.40
C ASP A 627 -10.11 -29.05 18.94
N CYS A 628 -10.78 -28.07 19.53
CA CYS A 628 -11.00 -27.96 20.96
C CYS A 628 -12.50 -28.04 21.24
N TYR A 629 -12.92 -29.01 22.05
CA TYR A 629 -14.34 -29.29 22.29
C TYR A 629 -14.82 -28.66 23.60
N LEU A 630 -15.86 -27.82 23.51
CA LEU A 630 -16.55 -27.20 24.64
C LEU A 630 -17.96 -27.78 24.80
N SER A 631 -18.34 -28.09 26.04
CA SER A 631 -19.69 -28.57 26.39
C SER A 631 -20.34 -27.61 27.38
N GLY A 632 -21.50 -27.05 27.02
CA GLY A 632 -22.18 -26.06 27.85
C GLY A 632 -22.86 -26.66 29.09
N SER A 633 -23.03 -27.98 29.11
CA SER A 633 -23.62 -28.71 30.24
C SER A 633 -22.81 -28.63 31.55
N THR A 634 -21.54 -28.22 31.49
CA THR A 634 -20.64 -28.13 32.65
C THR A 634 -20.37 -26.71 33.11
N LEU A 635 -20.95 -25.71 32.43
CA LEU A 635 -20.71 -24.29 32.70
C LEU A 635 -21.95 -23.68 33.34
N SER A 636 -21.72 -22.66 34.19
CA SER A 636 -22.83 -21.89 34.75
C SER A 636 -23.31 -20.88 33.69
N PRO A 637 -24.57 -20.43 33.75
CA PRO A 637 -25.03 -19.39 32.83
C PRO A 637 -24.33 -18.07 33.11
N GLY A 638 -23.84 -17.38 32.08
CA GLY A 638 -23.07 -16.14 32.22
C GLY A 638 -22.20 -15.81 31.02
N LEU A 639 -21.54 -14.66 31.06
CA LEU A 639 -20.63 -14.18 30.02
C LEU A 639 -19.19 -14.66 30.30
N TYR A 640 -18.58 -15.35 29.32
CA TYR A 640 -17.23 -15.89 29.42
C TYR A 640 -16.31 -15.31 28.35
N ASP A 641 -15.02 -15.18 28.67
CA ASP A 641 -13.95 -14.89 27.72
C ASP A 641 -13.30 -16.19 27.24
N LEU A 642 -13.23 -16.41 25.93
CA LEU A 642 -12.53 -17.57 25.36
C LEU A 642 -11.04 -17.24 25.16
N GLN A 643 -10.23 -17.84 26.01
CA GLN A 643 -8.78 -17.71 25.95
C GLN A 643 -8.16 -18.90 25.26
N VAL A 644 -7.19 -18.63 24.39
CA VAL A 644 -6.33 -19.66 23.80
C VAL A 644 -5.01 -19.67 24.53
N GLY A 645 -4.55 -20.85 24.86
CA GLY A 645 -3.33 -21.07 25.60
C GLY A 645 -2.42 -22.01 24.86
N VAL A 646 -1.13 -21.75 24.96
CA VAL A 646 -0.11 -22.69 24.50
C VAL A 646 0.77 -23.06 25.69
N GLN A 647 1.05 -24.35 25.81
CA GLN A 647 1.91 -24.85 26.86
C GLN A 647 3.37 -24.66 26.45
N SER A 648 4.10 -23.86 27.23
CA SER A 648 5.55 -23.68 27.10
C SER A 648 6.29 -24.94 27.53
N SER A 649 7.55 -25.08 27.11
CA SER A 649 8.43 -26.22 27.44
C SER A 649 8.66 -26.45 28.94
N ASP A 650 8.41 -25.43 29.77
CA ASP A 650 8.41 -25.49 31.23
C ASP A 650 7.05 -25.87 31.84
N SER A 651 6.10 -26.32 31.01
CA SER A 651 4.71 -26.67 31.36
C SER A 651 3.83 -25.50 31.82
N SER A 652 4.29 -24.25 31.72
CA SER A 652 3.48 -23.05 31.97
C SER A 652 2.59 -22.73 30.77
N TRP A 653 1.41 -22.16 31.00
CA TRP A 653 0.50 -21.73 29.93
C TRP A 653 0.68 -20.25 29.64
N GLN A 654 0.90 -19.92 28.37
CA GLN A 654 0.86 -18.54 27.88
C GLN A 654 -0.46 -18.30 27.17
N THR A 655 -1.15 -17.21 27.53
CA THR A 655 -2.43 -16.82 26.91
C THR A 655 -2.16 -15.97 25.67
N LEU A 656 -2.89 -16.25 24.60
CA LEU A 656 -2.87 -15.53 23.33
C LEU A 656 -4.16 -14.74 23.17
N ASP A 657 -4.04 -13.46 22.81
CA ASP A 657 -5.15 -12.54 22.63
C ASP A 657 -5.45 -12.31 21.13
N PHE A 658 -6.70 -12.02 20.79
CA PHE A 658 -7.16 -11.79 19.41
C PHE A 658 -7.24 -10.29 19.08
N ALA A 659 -6.89 -9.93 17.84
CA ALA A 659 -6.78 -8.53 17.41
C ALA A 659 -8.12 -7.78 17.43
N THR A 660 -9.23 -8.49 17.26
CA THR A 660 -10.59 -7.92 17.29
C THR A 660 -11.18 -7.83 18.70
N GLY A 661 -10.39 -8.07 19.75
CA GLY A 661 -10.84 -8.05 21.13
C GLY A 661 -11.60 -9.31 21.54
N TRP A 662 -11.98 -9.37 22.81
CA TRP A 662 -12.54 -10.55 23.48
C TRP A 662 -13.50 -11.38 22.62
N SER A 663 -13.30 -12.69 22.67
CA SER A 663 -14.20 -13.71 22.16
C SER A 663 -15.24 -14.00 23.24
N ALA A 664 -16.10 -13.01 23.51
CA ALA A 664 -17.13 -13.11 24.52
C ALA A 664 -18.22 -14.12 24.11
N VAL A 665 -18.46 -15.08 24.99
CA VAL A 665 -19.44 -16.15 24.78
C VAL A 665 -20.39 -16.17 25.98
N GLU A 666 -21.68 -15.96 25.71
CA GLU A 666 -22.73 -16.12 26.70
C GLU A 666 -23.17 -17.58 26.74
N VAL A 667 -23.11 -18.19 27.92
CA VAL A 667 -23.71 -19.50 28.17
C VAL A 667 -25.12 -19.26 28.70
N ALA A 668 -26.12 -19.65 27.92
CA ALA A 668 -27.51 -19.54 28.31
C ALA A 668 -27.88 -20.59 29.38
N ALA A 669 -29.02 -20.39 30.06
CA ALA A 669 -29.49 -21.29 31.12
C ALA A 669 -29.73 -22.74 30.67
N ASN A 670 -29.95 -22.97 29.38
CA ASN A 670 -30.10 -24.29 28.77
C ASN A 670 -28.76 -24.92 28.35
N GLY A 671 -27.63 -24.25 28.58
CA GLY A 671 -26.31 -24.69 28.16
C GLY A 671 -25.97 -24.40 26.69
N ALA A 672 -26.81 -23.64 25.99
CA ALA A 672 -26.49 -23.14 24.65
C ALA A 672 -25.43 -22.03 24.74
N PHE A 673 -24.52 -22.01 23.78
CA PHE A 673 -23.56 -20.93 23.63
C PHE A 673 -24.13 -19.90 22.65
N GLU A 674 -24.16 -18.64 23.05
CA GLU A 674 -24.54 -17.51 22.21
C GLU A 674 -23.36 -16.54 22.15
N ARG A 675 -22.97 -16.12 20.94
CA ARG A 675 -21.90 -15.14 20.79
C ARG A 675 -22.42 -13.73 20.99
N VAL A 676 -21.67 -12.97 21.78
CA VAL A 676 -22.02 -11.59 22.10
C VAL A 676 -21.07 -10.68 21.34
N GLU A 677 -21.64 -9.74 20.59
CA GLU A 677 -20.84 -8.71 19.92
C GLU A 677 -19.96 -7.97 20.95
N PRO A 678 -18.68 -7.70 20.63
CA PRO A 678 -17.75 -7.09 21.58
C PRO A 678 -18.31 -5.82 22.24
N GLU A 679 -18.98 -4.95 21.48
CA GLU A 679 -19.59 -3.71 22.00
C GLU A 679 -20.64 -3.98 23.09
N VAL A 680 -21.46 -5.02 22.91
CA VAL A 680 -22.50 -5.40 23.89
C VAL A 680 -21.86 -6.03 25.13
N ALA A 681 -20.84 -6.88 24.93
CA ALA A 681 -20.09 -7.48 26.03
C ALA A 681 -19.38 -6.40 26.86
N PHE A 682 -18.71 -5.45 26.21
CA PHE A 682 -17.97 -4.36 26.85
C PHE A 682 -18.88 -3.41 27.63
N ALA A 683 -20.07 -3.10 27.09
CA ALA A 683 -21.05 -2.27 27.78
C ALA A 683 -21.58 -2.95 29.06
N ARG A 684 -21.81 -4.27 29.04
CA ARG A 684 -22.24 -5.02 30.23
C ARG A 684 -21.13 -5.07 31.28
N LEU A 685 -19.89 -5.36 30.88
CA LEU A 685 -18.73 -5.36 31.79
C LEU A 685 -18.51 -3.99 32.43
N ALA A 686 -18.64 -2.91 31.65
CA ALA A 686 -18.59 -1.54 32.17
C ALA A 686 -19.68 -1.29 33.23
N ALA A 687 -20.91 -1.73 32.97
CA ALA A 687 -22.02 -1.56 33.91
C ALA A 687 -21.81 -2.33 35.23
N ASP A 688 -21.16 -3.49 35.20
CA ASP A 688 -20.86 -4.29 36.39
C ASP A 688 -19.65 -3.76 37.17
N ALA A 689 -18.67 -3.14 36.49
CA ALA A 689 -17.42 -2.69 37.09
C ALA A 689 -17.48 -1.27 37.68
N ILE A 690 -18.41 -0.43 37.24
CA ILE A 690 -18.52 0.98 37.65
C ILE A 690 -19.55 1.10 38.79
N PRO A 691 -19.17 1.65 39.96
CA PRO A 691 -20.11 1.85 41.05
C PRO A 691 -21.11 2.97 40.71
N ALA A 692 -22.32 2.90 41.27
CA ALA A 692 -23.35 3.91 41.05
C ALA A 692 -23.00 5.31 41.60
N SER A 693 -21.98 5.41 42.46
CA SER A 693 -21.42 6.66 42.98
C SER A 693 -20.49 7.37 41.98
N ALA A 694 -19.98 6.66 40.96
CA ALA A 694 -19.09 7.24 39.97
C ALA A 694 -19.84 8.17 39.02
N THR A 695 -19.20 9.29 38.67
CA THR A 695 -19.72 10.23 37.67
C THR A 695 -19.36 9.72 36.28
N PRO A 696 -20.34 9.39 35.41
CA PRO A 696 -20.06 8.92 34.06
C PRO A 696 -19.39 10.00 33.22
N LEU A 697 -18.43 9.60 32.40
CA LEU A 697 -17.69 10.47 31.50
C LEU A 697 -17.24 9.63 30.30
N GLU A 698 -17.49 10.06 29.07
CA GLU A 698 -17.19 9.27 27.87
C GLU A 698 -16.11 9.96 27.03
N HIS A 699 -14.87 9.92 27.49
CA HIS A 699 -13.71 10.50 26.80
C HIS A 699 -12.88 9.40 26.16
N THR A 700 -12.64 9.51 24.84
CA THR A 700 -11.81 8.54 24.11
C THR A 700 -10.44 9.13 23.83
N TYR A 701 -9.40 8.35 24.13
CA TYR A 701 -8.00 8.70 23.97
C TYR A 701 -7.41 7.82 22.87
N TYR A 702 -6.86 8.47 21.83
CA TYR A 702 -6.22 7.80 20.71
C TYR A 702 -7.12 6.80 19.94
N ASP A 703 -8.44 6.82 20.11
CA ASP A 703 -9.39 5.79 19.62
C ASP A 703 -9.12 4.36 20.16
N HIS A 704 -8.26 4.22 21.18
CA HIS A 704 -7.84 2.92 21.75
C HIS A 704 -8.27 2.73 23.19
N VAL A 705 -8.45 3.82 23.96
CA VAL A 705 -8.83 3.77 25.37
C VAL A 705 -9.95 4.74 25.63
N ARG A 706 -10.88 4.37 26.49
CA ARG A 706 -11.99 5.19 26.93
C ARG A 706 -11.90 5.40 28.45
N LEU A 707 -12.00 6.63 28.91
CA LEU A 707 -12.36 6.92 30.30
C LEU A 707 -13.89 6.84 30.35
N LEU A 708 -14.45 6.00 31.24
CA LEU A 708 -15.88 5.69 31.37
C LEU A 708 -16.55 6.45 32.53
N ALA A 709 -15.81 6.65 33.62
CA ALA A 709 -16.29 7.34 34.81
C ALA A 709 -15.13 7.81 35.70
N TYR A 710 -15.44 8.68 36.65
CA TYR A 710 -14.51 9.09 37.71
C TYR A 710 -15.21 9.28 39.07
N GLU A 711 -14.45 9.18 40.15
CA GLU A 711 -14.86 9.50 41.53
C GLU A 711 -13.81 10.41 42.18
N ILE A 712 -14.25 11.30 43.07
CA ILE A 712 -13.37 12.23 43.79
C ILE A 712 -13.77 12.22 45.26
N GLU A 713 -12.79 11.93 46.13
CA GLU A 713 -13.01 11.86 47.58
C GLU A 713 -11.94 12.69 48.34
N PRO A 714 -12.34 13.66 49.20
CA PRO A 714 -13.70 14.18 49.37
C PRO A 714 -14.15 15.08 48.20
N GLU A 715 -15.48 15.23 48.03
CA GLU A 715 -16.07 16.11 46.98
C GLU A 715 -15.87 17.61 47.29
N GLN A 716 -15.88 17.97 48.58
CA GLN A 716 -15.53 19.30 49.09
C GLN A 716 -14.08 19.31 49.56
N ILE A 717 -13.28 20.24 49.04
CA ILE A 717 -11.83 20.27 49.24
C ILE A 717 -11.46 21.57 49.95
N HIS A 718 -10.66 21.45 50.99
CA HIS A 718 -10.05 22.57 51.72
C HIS A 718 -8.54 22.64 51.44
N LEU A 719 -7.89 23.72 51.88
CA LEU A 719 -6.43 23.85 51.77
C LEU A 719 -5.74 22.77 52.62
N GLY A 720 -4.74 22.10 52.04
CA GLY A 720 -4.01 21.00 52.67
C GLY A 720 -4.66 19.61 52.53
N ASP A 721 -5.87 19.52 51.93
CA ASP A 721 -6.46 18.23 51.57
C ASP A 721 -5.72 17.59 50.38
N THR A 722 -5.68 16.26 50.36
CA THR A 722 -5.10 15.45 49.26
C THR A 722 -6.17 14.60 48.59
N PRO A 723 -7.07 15.20 47.78
CA PRO A 723 -8.21 14.48 47.22
C PRO A 723 -7.75 13.31 46.35
N ALA A 724 -8.39 12.16 46.56
CA ALA A 724 -8.20 10.95 45.76
C ALA A 724 -9.14 10.98 44.56
N VAL A 725 -8.56 10.89 43.36
CA VAL A 725 -9.28 10.81 42.09
C VAL A 725 -9.20 9.38 41.56
N THR A 726 -10.32 8.67 41.58
CA THR A 726 -10.44 7.33 40.99
C THR A 726 -10.95 7.46 39.55
N LEU A 727 -10.29 6.78 38.61
CA LEU A 727 -10.56 6.79 37.18
C LEU A 727 -10.90 5.37 36.71
N TYR A 728 -11.97 5.24 35.95
CA TYR A 728 -12.43 3.97 35.37
C TYR A 728 -12.16 3.96 33.87
N TRP A 729 -11.09 3.27 33.48
CA TRP A 729 -10.65 3.17 32.10
C TRP A 729 -11.17 1.90 31.43
N GLN A 730 -11.40 1.91 30.14
CA GLN A 730 -11.67 0.73 29.32
C GLN A 730 -10.83 0.75 28.06
N ALA A 731 -10.09 -0.32 27.81
CA ALA A 731 -9.40 -0.49 26.52
C ALA A 731 -10.42 -0.86 25.45
N LEU A 732 -10.40 -0.20 24.30
CA LEU A 732 -11.25 -0.51 23.14
C LEU A 732 -10.52 -1.43 22.16
N ARG A 733 -9.18 -1.36 22.13
CA ARG A 733 -8.27 -2.14 21.27
C ARG A 733 -6.93 -2.37 21.98
N ALA A 734 -6.12 -3.28 21.45
CA ALA A 734 -4.75 -3.51 21.95
C ALA A 734 -3.90 -2.25 21.76
N ILE A 735 -3.08 -1.92 22.76
CA ILE A 735 -2.26 -0.71 22.79
C ILE A 735 -0.80 -1.11 22.58
N ASP A 736 -0.16 -0.55 21.56
CA ASP A 736 1.20 -0.89 21.12
C ASP A 736 2.30 -0.29 22.02
N GLN A 737 1.98 0.80 22.72
CA GLN A 737 2.91 1.54 23.58
C GLN A 737 2.34 1.77 24.98
N ASN A 738 3.22 1.79 25.97
CA ASN A 738 2.82 2.15 27.34
C ASN A 738 2.56 3.65 27.43
N ALA A 739 1.33 4.05 27.73
CA ALA A 739 0.98 5.42 28.03
C ALA A 739 0.97 5.67 29.54
N HIS A 740 1.33 6.87 29.95
CA HIS A 740 1.23 7.33 31.33
C HIS A 740 0.00 8.23 31.48
N ILE A 741 -0.64 8.13 32.64
CA ILE A 741 -1.74 9.00 33.03
C ILE A 741 -1.16 10.33 33.52
N SER A 742 -1.77 11.42 33.10
CA SER A 742 -1.51 12.77 33.57
C SER A 742 -2.78 13.34 34.19
N LEU A 743 -2.74 13.59 35.50
CA LEU A 743 -3.78 14.29 36.25
C LEU A 743 -3.29 15.70 36.56
N GLN A 744 -4.04 16.72 36.15
CA GLN A 744 -3.64 18.13 36.26
C GLN A 744 -4.75 18.97 36.86
N ALA A 745 -4.43 19.88 37.77
CA ALA A 745 -5.36 20.88 38.26
C ALA A 745 -4.91 22.28 37.85
N PHE A 746 -5.88 23.10 37.41
CA PHE A 746 -5.65 24.45 36.92
C PHE A 746 -6.49 25.46 37.69
N LEU A 747 -5.86 26.57 38.09
CA LEU A 747 -6.52 27.76 38.58
C LEU A 747 -6.51 28.80 37.45
N GLY A 748 -7.67 29.01 36.79
CA GLY A 748 -7.70 29.72 35.52
C GLY A 748 -6.86 28.99 34.46
N ASP A 749 -5.85 29.67 33.89
CA ASP A 749 -4.91 29.09 32.93
C ASP A 749 -3.61 28.57 33.58
N GLU A 750 -3.43 28.81 34.88
CA GLU A 750 -2.22 28.39 35.61
C GLU A 750 -2.37 26.97 36.15
N ARG A 751 -1.42 26.09 35.85
CA ARG A 751 -1.40 24.73 36.40
C ARG A 751 -0.82 24.76 37.81
N VAL A 752 -1.65 24.38 38.79
CA VAL A 752 -1.29 24.40 40.22
C VAL A 752 -0.89 23.03 40.76
N ALA A 753 -1.35 21.94 40.14
CA ALA A 753 -0.93 20.58 40.50
C ALA A 753 -0.79 19.68 39.27
N LEU A 754 0.12 18.71 39.33
CA LEU A 754 0.42 17.73 38.28
C LEU A 754 0.87 16.41 38.90
N VAL A 755 0.19 15.32 38.54
CA VAL A 755 0.56 13.96 38.93
C VAL A 755 0.63 13.10 37.67
N ASN A 756 1.84 12.67 37.32
CA ASN A 756 2.12 11.82 36.15
C ASN A 756 2.64 10.45 36.59
N GLY A 757 2.24 9.39 35.88
CA GLY A 757 2.84 8.08 36.11
C GLY A 757 2.18 6.95 35.31
N PRO A 758 2.77 5.75 35.36
CA PRO A 758 2.15 4.55 34.79
C PRO A 758 0.86 4.21 35.56
N PRO A 759 -0.15 3.64 34.90
CA PRO A 759 -1.35 3.17 35.58
C PRO A 759 -1.05 2.06 36.60
N VAL A 760 -1.83 2.05 37.69
CA VAL A 760 -1.80 1.07 38.79
C VAL A 760 -0.37 0.84 39.29
N ASP A 761 0.36 1.93 39.53
CA ASP A 761 1.75 1.95 40.02
C ASP A 761 2.72 0.99 39.29
N SER A 762 2.53 0.82 37.98
CA SER A 762 3.29 -0.08 37.08
C SER A 762 2.93 -1.56 37.15
N GLU A 763 1.99 -1.98 38.00
CA GLU A 763 1.54 -3.38 38.05
C GLU A 763 0.71 -3.76 36.81
N ARG A 764 0.05 -2.76 36.20
CA ARG A 764 -0.86 -2.94 35.06
C ARG A 764 -0.60 -1.90 33.95
N PRO A 765 0.55 -1.96 33.24
CA PRO A 765 0.87 -1.01 32.17
C PRO A 765 -0.14 -1.07 31.01
N THR A 766 -0.39 0.03 30.29
CA THR A 766 -1.47 0.09 29.28
C THR A 766 -1.36 -0.97 28.17
N ARG A 767 -0.15 -1.38 27.77
CA ARG A 767 0.02 -2.47 26.79
C ARG A 767 -0.51 -3.83 27.26
N SER A 768 -0.70 -4.02 28.57
CA SER A 768 -1.26 -5.25 29.14
C SER A 768 -2.77 -5.18 29.30
N TRP A 769 -3.39 -4.05 28.96
CA TRP A 769 -4.84 -3.89 29.04
C TRP A 769 -5.48 -4.60 27.87
N ARG A 770 -6.47 -5.44 28.16
CA ARG A 770 -7.17 -6.20 27.14
C ARG A 770 -8.37 -5.41 26.63
N PRO A 771 -8.70 -5.47 25.32
CA PRO A 771 -9.92 -4.86 24.81
C PRO A 771 -11.15 -5.30 25.62
N GLY A 772 -11.96 -4.35 26.09
CA GLY A 772 -13.14 -4.55 26.93
C GLY A 772 -12.90 -4.47 28.43
N GLU A 773 -11.67 -4.71 28.88
CA GLU A 773 -11.31 -4.73 30.29
C GLU A 773 -11.48 -3.34 30.92
N VAL A 774 -12.07 -3.29 32.12
CA VAL A 774 -12.25 -2.05 32.89
C VAL A 774 -11.18 -1.98 33.98
N ILE A 775 -10.36 -0.95 33.95
CA ILE A 775 -9.26 -0.70 34.88
C ILE A 775 -9.64 0.43 35.83
N ARG A 776 -9.70 0.11 37.12
CA ARG A 776 -9.87 1.09 38.21
C ARG A 776 -8.50 1.55 38.69
N GLU A 777 -8.25 2.86 38.58
CA GLU A 777 -6.99 3.49 38.98
C GLU A 777 -7.28 4.63 39.95
N THR A 778 -6.51 4.81 41.03
CA THR A 778 -6.70 5.93 41.97
C THR A 778 -5.42 6.75 42.11
N ARG A 779 -5.53 8.08 42.04
CA ARG A 779 -4.41 9.01 42.20
C ARG A 779 -4.75 10.11 43.19
N THR A 780 -3.86 10.39 44.11
CA THR A 780 -3.99 11.52 45.03
C THR A 780 -3.42 12.78 44.39
N LEU A 781 -4.13 13.89 44.53
CA LEU A 781 -3.72 15.19 44.03
C LEU A 781 -3.20 16.06 45.18
N ASP A 782 -1.91 16.39 45.16
CA ASP A 782 -1.32 17.29 46.15
C ASP A 782 -1.50 18.75 45.70
N LEU A 783 -2.38 19.49 46.39
CA LEU A 783 -2.62 20.91 46.11
C LEU A 783 -1.65 21.79 46.91
N PRO A 784 -1.13 22.90 46.35
CA PRO A 784 -0.32 23.85 47.11
C PRO A 784 -1.10 24.51 48.26
N ASP A 785 -0.43 24.70 49.40
CA ASP A 785 -1.03 25.31 50.61
C ASP A 785 -1.24 26.83 50.49
N ASP A 786 -0.73 27.47 49.43
CA ASP A 786 -0.79 28.91 49.19
C ASP A 786 -1.83 29.32 48.12
N LEU A 787 -2.69 28.39 47.70
CA LEU A 787 -3.76 28.71 46.75
C LEU A 787 -4.76 29.71 47.33
N PRO A 788 -5.27 30.66 46.51
CA PRO A 788 -6.32 31.56 46.94
C PRO A 788 -7.59 30.77 47.25
N THR A 789 -8.28 31.15 48.33
CA THR A 789 -9.58 30.59 48.70
C THR A 789 -10.60 31.69 48.97
N PRO A 790 -11.88 31.49 48.61
CA PRO A 790 -12.40 30.37 47.81
C PRO A 790 -11.90 30.40 46.36
N ALA A 791 -11.86 29.24 45.68
CA ALA A 791 -11.49 29.15 44.27
C ALA A 791 -12.11 27.93 43.56
N LEU A 792 -12.17 27.98 42.23
CA LEU A 792 -12.49 26.85 41.38
C LEU A 792 -11.23 26.32 40.69
N LEU A 793 -10.98 25.01 40.81
CA LEU A 793 -9.89 24.33 40.14
C LEU A 793 -10.42 23.43 39.03
N ARG A 794 -10.02 23.66 37.78
CA ARG A 794 -10.36 22.78 36.67
C ARG A 794 -9.45 21.55 36.69
N LEU A 795 -10.04 20.36 36.70
CA LEU A 795 -9.32 19.09 36.72
C LEU A 795 -9.28 18.49 35.31
N ASP A 796 -8.08 18.24 34.80
CA ASP A 796 -7.82 17.67 33.49
C ASP A 796 -7.15 16.29 33.61
N VAL A 797 -7.59 15.34 32.78
CA VAL A 797 -7.02 14.00 32.65
C VAL A 797 -6.55 13.76 31.22
N GLY A 798 -5.27 13.42 31.08
CA GLY A 798 -4.61 13.11 29.82
C GLY A 798 -3.92 11.75 29.83
N LEU A 799 -3.69 11.19 28.64
CA LEU A 799 -2.70 10.14 28.42
C LEU A 799 -1.54 10.71 27.61
N PHE A 800 -0.31 10.30 27.90
CA PHE A 800 0.86 10.70 27.11
C PHE A 800 1.86 9.55 26.97
N LEU A 801 2.62 9.56 25.88
CA LEU A 801 3.71 8.61 25.66
C LEU A 801 4.94 9.03 26.46
N PRO A 802 5.46 8.21 27.40
CA PRO A 802 6.52 8.62 28.31
C PRO A 802 7.87 8.87 27.62
N ASP A 803 8.15 8.17 26.53
CA ASP A 803 9.42 8.30 25.80
C ASP A 803 9.54 9.62 25.02
N THR A 804 8.41 10.14 24.53
CA THR A 804 8.37 11.35 23.70
C THR A 804 7.71 12.54 24.40
N LEU A 805 7.06 12.30 25.56
CA LEU A 805 6.20 13.25 26.27
C LEU A 805 5.06 13.80 25.40
N THR A 806 4.65 13.05 24.37
CA THR A 806 3.59 13.45 23.45
C THR A 806 2.22 13.18 24.08
N PRO A 807 1.36 14.19 24.30
CA PRO A 807 0.00 13.97 24.77
C PRO A 807 -0.85 13.33 23.67
N LEU A 808 -1.71 12.40 24.06
CA LEU A 808 -2.69 11.77 23.16
C LEU A 808 -3.95 12.65 23.10
N PRO A 809 -4.52 12.87 21.90
CA PRO A 809 -5.73 13.68 21.75
C PRO A 809 -6.92 13.03 22.46
N VAL A 810 -7.78 13.87 23.05
CA VAL A 810 -9.02 13.48 23.72
C VAL A 810 -10.19 13.80 22.80
N ARG A 811 -11.10 12.86 22.62
CA ARG A 811 -12.29 13.01 21.78
C ARG A 811 -13.57 12.73 22.53
N ASN A 812 -14.61 13.48 22.18
CA ASN A 812 -15.98 13.20 22.63
C ASN A 812 -16.60 12.04 21.80
N LEU A 813 -17.83 11.65 22.15
CA LEU A 813 -18.58 10.61 21.43
C LEU A 813 -18.87 10.95 19.95
N ALA A 814 -18.81 12.23 19.57
CA ALA A 814 -18.96 12.66 18.17
C ALA A 814 -17.64 12.59 17.38
N GLY A 815 -16.53 12.21 18.01
CA GLY A 815 -15.20 12.14 17.41
C GLY A 815 -14.50 13.50 17.28
N GLU A 816 -15.01 14.53 17.94
CA GLU A 816 -14.41 15.87 17.94
C GLU A 816 -13.33 15.97 19.02
N ASP A 817 -12.20 16.58 18.68
CA ASP A 817 -11.12 16.82 19.65
C ASP A 817 -11.59 17.84 20.71
N ILE A 818 -11.49 17.47 21.97
CA ILE A 818 -11.90 18.26 23.14
C ILE A 818 -10.75 18.43 24.14
N PRO A 819 -10.81 19.44 25.02
CA PRO A 819 -9.90 19.51 26.17
C PRO A 819 -10.08 18.29 27.09
N GLY A 820 -9.01 17.89 27.79
CA GLY A 820 -9.05 16.77 28.74
C GLY A 820 -9.76 17.07 30.07
N ALA A 821 -10.54 18.15 30.17
CA ALA A 821 -11.19 18.56 31.40
C ALA A 821 -12.30 17.57 31.80
N ILE A 822 -12.23 17.04 33.02
CA ILE A 822 -13.19 16.05 33.53
C ILE A 822 -14.20 16.64 34.51
N THR A 823 -13.81 17.65 35.30
CA THR A 823 -14.70 18.37 36.23
C THR A 823 -14.06 19.67 36.74
N THR A 824 -14.79 20.44 37.53
CA THR A 824 -14.27 21.56 38.32
C THR A 824 -14.44 21.29 39.80
N LEU A 825 -13.36 21.40 40.55
CA LEU A 825 -13.29 21.23 42.00
C LEU A 825 -13.54 22.57 42.68
N ARG A 826 -14.32 22.55 43.75
CA ARG A 826 -14.56 23.72 44.60
C ARG A 826 -13.60 23.68 45.78
N LEU A 827 -12.68 24.63 45.82
CA LEU A 827 -11.74 24.83 46.92
C LEU A 827 -12.32 25.84 47.90
N GLU A 828 -12.73 25.37 49.06
CA GLU A 828 -13.35 26.19 50.12
C GLU A 828 -12.29 26.65 51.14
N PRO A 829 -12.45 27.85 51.73
CA PRO A 829 -11.64 28.24 52.87
C PRO A 829 -12.03 27.41 54.10
N ASP A 830 -11.07 27.10 54.98
CA ASP A 830 -11.32 26.40 56.26
C ASP A 830 -12.43 27.07 57.09
N GLN A 831 -12.52 28.39 56.99
CA GLN A 831 -13.59 29.20 57.55
C GLN A 831 -13.96 30.31 56.57
N TRP A 832 -15.24 30.36 56.21
CA TRP A 832 -15.78 31.49 55.46
C TRP A 832 -15.62 32.80 56.25
N PRO A 833 -15.27 33.92 55.59
CA PRO A 833 -15.21 35.22 56.22
C PRO A 833 -16.52 35.57 56.96
N VAL A 834 -16.41 36.09 58.17
CA VAL A 834 -17.57 36.57 58.94
C VAL A 834 -17.49 38.09 59.03
N TYR A 835 -18.54 38.78 58.59
CA TYR A 835 -18.64 40.23 58.78
C TYR A 835 -18.99 40.54 60.25
N MET A 836 -18.12 41.28 60.93
CA MET A 836 -18.36 41.82 62.28
C MET A 836 -18.13 43.34 62.35
N GLY A 837 -18.10 44.01 61.19
CA GLY A 837 -17.83 45.43 61.08
C GLY A 837 -18.99 46.30 61.59
N ALA A 838 -18.71 47.58 61.82
CA ALA A 838 -19.72 48.54 62.30
C ALA A 838 -20.62 49.11 61.19
N ASN A 839 -20.36 48.78 59.92
CA ASN A 839 -21.03 49.35 58.74
C ASN A 839 -21.97 48.32 58.09
N ASP A 840 -22.95 47.84 58.86
CA ASP A 840 -23.99 46.94 58.37
C ASP A 840 -24.88 47.64 57.31
N VAL A 841 -25.16 46.93 56.22
CA VAL A 841 -25.97 47.45 55.09
C VAL A 841 -27.26 46.65 54.89
N ASP A 842 -27.20 45.32 55.00
CA ASP A 842 -28.32 44.39 54.75
C ASP A 842 -29.16 44.77 53.51
N ALA A 843 -28.52 44.69 52.34
CA ALA A 843 -29.14 44.98 51.04
C ALA A 843 -29.16 43.74 50.15
N MET A 844 -30.34 43.40 49.65
CA MET A 844 -30.55 42.28 48.73
C MET A 844 -30.44 42.76 47.29
N PHE A 845 -29.62 42.09 46.50
CA PHE A 845 -29.52 42.24 45.05
C PHE A 845 -30.28 41.09 44.38
N ASP A 846 -31.37 41.46 43.73
CA ASP A 846 -32.41 40.55 43.26
C ASP A 846 -32.90 39.61 44.39
N ASP A 847 -33.03 38.30 44.15
CA ASP A 847 -33.35 37.28 45.16
C ASP A 847 -32.15 36.33 45.46
N HIS A 848 -30.94 36.71 45.02
CA HIS A 848 -29.78 35.80 44.99
C HIS A 848 -28.65 36.18 45.94
N ILE A 849 -28.29 37.46 46.03
CA ILE A 849 -27.05 37.90 46.70
C ILE A 849 -27.36 39.04 47.68
N ARG A 850 -26.89 38.90 48.92
CA ARG A 850 -27.00 39.92 49.96
C ARG A 850 -25.66 40.60 50.19
N LEU A 851 -25.63 41.94 50.21
CA LEU A 851 -24.51 42.71 50.74
C LEU A 851 -24.68 42.86 52.26
N LEU A 852 -23.83 42.17 53.03
CA LEU A 852 -23.84 42.18 54.48
C LEU A 852 -23.38 43.54 55.03
N GLY A 853 -22.24 43.99 54.55
CA GLY A 853 -21.60 45.22 54.99
C GLY A 853 -20.28 45.46 54.27
N TYR A 854 -19.54 46.46 54.73
CA TYR A 854 -18.29 46.88 54.11
C TYR A 854 -17.25 47.38 55.12
N GLU A 855 -16.00 47.38 54.70
CA GLU A 855 -14.86 48.00 55.38
C GLU A 855 -14.19 49.00 54.44
N VAL A 856 -13.77 50.15 54.97
CA VAL A 856 -13.10 51.21 54.20
C VAL A 856 -11.82 51.60 54.91
N GLU A 857 -10.70 51.44 54.22
CA GLU A 857 -9.40 51.97 54.62
C GLU A 857 -9.05 53.17 53.74
N HIS A 858 -8.54 54.21 54.40
CA HIS A 858 -8.19 55.46 53.74
C HIS A 858 -6.68 55.59 53.63
N HIS A 859 -6.19 55.87 52.43
CA HIS A 859 -4.81 56.23 52.16
C HIS A 859 -4.76 57.64 51.53
N ASP A 860 -3.58 58.26 51.50
CA ASP A 860 -3.41 59.65 51.05
C ASP A 860 -3.98 59.93 49.65
N THR A 861 -3.91 58.95 48.75
CA THR A 861 -4.36 59.08 47.34
C THR A 861 -5.28 57.95 46.89
N GLN A 862 -5.71 57.07 47.79
CA GLN A 862 -6.42 55.84 47.45
C GLN A 862 -7.44 55.47 48.54
N LEU A 863 -8.57 54.90 48.14
CA LEU A 863 -9.54 54.27 49.02
C LEU A 863 -9.58 52.76 48.77
N ASP A 864 -9.32 51.99 49.80
CA ASP A 864 -9.39 50.53 49.77
C ASP A 864 -10.69 50.10 50.46
N VAL A 865 -11.59 49.47 49.70
CA VAL A 865 -12.93 49.10 50.14
C VAL A 865 -13.16 47.61 49.96
N THR A 866 -13.50 46.93 51.06
CA THR A 866 -13.86 45.52 51.05
C THR A 866 -15.36 45.37 51.25
N LEU A 867 -16.04 44.68 50.32
CA LEU A 867 -17.47 44.39 50.40
C LEU A 867 -17.69 42.91 50.74
N TYR A 868 -18.63 42.63 51.65
CA TYR A 868 -18.95 41.28 52.12
C TYR A 868 -20.26 40.82 51.50
N TRP A 869 -20.18 39.89 50.57
CA TRP A 869 -21.34 39.36 49.85
C TRP A 869 -21.73 37.99 50.37
N GLU A 870 -23.01 37.75 50.62
CA GLU A 870 -23.54 36.45 51.00
C GLU A 870 -24.48 35.91 49.92
N ALA A 871 -24.29 34.67 49.52
CA ALA A 871 -25.21 33.97 48.64
C ALA A 871 -26.44 33.48 49.42
N ILE A 872 -27.63 33.93 49.03
CA ILE A 872 -28.90 33.47 49.62
C ILE A 872 -29.46 32.28 48.83
N SER A 873 -29.24 32.30 47.51
CA SER A 873 -29.46 31.19 46.60
C SER A 873 -28.34 31.16 45.56
N THR A 874 -28.16 30.04 44.85
CA THR A 874 -27.15 29.96 43.78
C THR A 874 -27.45 30.99 42.68
N PRO A 875 -26.56 31.97 42.45
CA PRO A 875 -26.75 32.97 41.41
C PRO A 875 -26.83 32.34 40.01
N ASP A 876 -27.68 32.88 39.14
CA ASP A 876 -27.93 32.39 37.78
C ASP A 876 -26.83 32.77 36.76
N ALA A 877 -25.93 33.68 37.13
CA ALA A 877 -24.86 34.16 36.28
C ALA A 877 -23.64 34.65 37.08
N ASN A 878 -22.54 34.89 36.36
CA ASN A 878 -21.35 35.55 36.87
C ASN A 878 -21.56 37.07 36.88
N TYR A 879 -21.41 37.69 38.06
CA TYR A 879 -21.61 39.10 38.30
C TYR A 879 -20.31 39.80 38.67
N THR A 880 -20.22 41.09 38.32
CA THR A 880 -19.12 41.97 38.72
C THR A 880 -19.65 43.00 39.70
N ALA A 881 -18.93 43.19 40.82
CA ALA A 881 -19.20 44.24 41.77
C ALA A 881 -18.59 45.54 41.24
N PHE A 882 -19.37 46.62 41.25
CA PHE A 882 -18.89 47.96 40.95
C PHE A 882 -18.92 48.81 42.22
N LEU A 883 -17.99 49.75 42.28
CA LEU A 883 -17.90 50.76 43.32
C LEU A 883 -17.65 52.12 42.67
N HIS A 884 -18.60 53.05 42.76
CA HIS A 884 -18.56 54.35 42.08
C HIS A 884 -18.52 55.50 43.07
N LEU A 885 -17.51 56.35 43.01
CA LEU A 885 -17.42 57.60 43.76
C LEU A 885 -18.04 58.74 42.95
N LEU A 886 -19.15 59.31 43.43
CA LEU A 886 -19.86 60.42 42.81
C LEU A 886 -19.64 61.71 43.58
N ASN A 887 -19.43 62.83 42.89
CA ASN A 887 -19.35 64.16 43.51
C ASN A 887 -20.76 64.71 43.88
N ALA A 888 -20.81 65.91 44.44
CA ALA A 888 -22.06 66.56 44.87
C ALA A 888 -23.05 66.86 43.72
N THR A 889 -22.60 66.89 42.46
CA THR A 889 -23.46 67.06 41.26
C THR A 889 -23.94 65.72 40.69
N GLY A 890 -23.49 64.59 41.25
CA GLY A 890 -23.80 63.24 40.78
C GLY A 890 -22.89 62.73 39.65
N GLU A 891 -21.81 63.45 39.35
CA GLU A 891 -20.83 63.05 38.33
C GLU A 891 -19.79 62.09 38.91
N LEU A 892 -19.40 61.10 38.11
CA LEU A 892 -18.42 60.08 38.47
C LEU A 892 -17.02 60.68 38.62
N SER A 893 -16.43 60.52 39.80
CA SER A 893 -15.08 61.00 40.15
C SER A 893 -14.03 59.88 40.14
N ALA A 894 -14.39 58.67 40.57
CA ALA A 894 -13.57 57.48 40.52
C ALA A 894 -14.46 56.22 40.49
N GLN A 895 -13.95 55.10 39.98
CA GLN A 895 -14.66 53.82 39.99
C GLN A 895 -13.72 52.62 40.12
N SER A 896 -14.25 51.51 40.59
CA SER A 896 -13.57 50.21 40.62
C SER A 896 -14.58 49.09 40.37
N ASP A 897 -14.30 48.25 39.38
CA ASP A 897 -15.15 47.14 38.96
C ASP A 897 -14.33 45.85 39.07
N VAL A 898 -14.70 44.97 40.01
CA VAL A 898 -14.01 43.69 40.23
C VAL A 898 -14.99 42.55 40.42
N PRO A 899 -14.74 41.36 39.87
CA PRO A 899 -15.49 40.17 40.23
C PRO A 899 -15.30 39.86 41.73
N PRO A 900 -16.39 39.59 42.47
CA PRO A 900 -16.28 38.96 43.78
C PRO A 900 -15.45 37.66 43.71
N GLY A 901 -14.75 37.33 44.81
CA GLY A 901 -13.86 36.18 44.89
C GLY A 901 -12.55 36.35 44.11
N GLY A 902 -12.16 37.58 43.78
CA GLY A 902 -10.93 37.89 43.05
C GLY A 902 -10.88 37.34 41.62
N GLY A 903 -12.03 36.94 41.06
CA GLY A 903 -12.12 36.30 39.74
C GLY A 903 -11.85 34.79 39.71
N PHE A 904 -11.37 34.21 40.82
CA PHE A 904 -11.12 32.77 40.94
C PHE A 904 -12.34 31.98 41.45
N PHE A 905 -13.31 32.67 42.05
CA PHE A 905 -14.54 32.08 42.58
C PHE A 905 -15.78 32.86 42.11
N PRO A 906 -16.20 32.63 40.86
CA PRO A 906 -17.22 33.45 40.21
C PRO A 906 -18.61 33.21 40.83
N THR A 907 -19.50 34.21 40.78
CA THR A 907 -20.77 34.17 41.52
C THR A 907 -21.71 33.02 41.15
N ALA A 908 -21.67 32.50 39.90
CA ALA A 908 -22.51 31.35 39.53
C ALA A 908 -22.09 30.04 40.25
N ALA A 909 -20.90 30.01 40.86
CA ALA A 909 -20.41 28.86 41.62
C ALA A 909 -20.76 28.95 43.11
N TRP A 910 -21.41 30.03 43.55
CA TRP A 910 -21.74 30.24 44.95
C TRP A 910 -22.88 29.33 45.37
N GLN A 911 -22.76 28.77 46.57
CA GLN A 911 -23.81 28.00 47.22
C GLN A 911 -24.49 28.84 48.32
N PRO A 912 -25.76 28.56 48.65
CA PRO A 912 -26.44 29.27 49.73
C PRO A 912 -25.63 29.22 51.04
N GLY A 913 -25.35 30.39 51.60
CA GLY A 913 -24.54 30.58 52.82
C GLY A 913 -23.08 30.98 52.59
N ASP A 914 -22.57 30.93 51.35
CA ASP A 914 -21.22 31.38 51.04
C ASP A 914 -21.07 32.88 51.33
N ILE A 915 -19.97 33.28 51.96
CA ILE A 915 -19.63 34.69 52.20
C ILE A 915 -18.34 35.05 51.45
N VAL A 916 -18.43 35.89 50.43
CA VAL A 916 -17.34 36.15 49.49
C VAL A 916 -16.91 37.61 49.47
N LEU A 917 -15.59 37.77 49.46
CA LEU A 917 -14.75 38.95 49.25
C LEU A 917 -14.99 39.73 47.95
N SER A 918 -15.21 41.05 47.94
CA SER A 918 -14.69 41.87 46.83
C SER A 918 -13.85 43.04 47.33
N HIS A 919 -12.59 43.11 46.89
CA HIS A 919 -11.64 44.14 47.27
C HIS A 919 -11.52 45.17 46.14
N HIS A 920 -11.94 46.40 46.42
CA HIS A 920 -11.94 47.51 45.48
C HIS A 920 -10.88 48.52 45.88
N GLN A 921 -10.07 48.92 44.91
CA GLN A 921 -9.10 50.00 45.04
C GLN A 921 -9.56 51.16 44.17
N LEU A 922 -9.82 52.32 44.77
CA LEU A 922 -10.20 53.55 44.06
C LEU A 922 -9.07 54.57 44.19
N ASP A 923 -8.41 54.86 43.07
CA ASP A 923 -7.46 55.97 42.97
C ASP A 923 -8.22 57.31 42.96
N LEU A 924 -7.88 58.19 43.91
CA LEU A 924 -8.50 59.50 44.01
C LEU A 924 -7.80 60.50 43.05
N PRO A 925 -8.55 61.25 42.22
CA PRO A 925 -7.96 62.26 41.35
C PRO A 925 -7.16 63.31 42.14
N ALA A 926 -5.99 63.72 41.62
CA ALA A 926 -5.12 64.70 42.28
C ALA A 926 -5.76 66.09 42.45
N ASP A 927 -6.82 66.39 41.68
CA ASP A 927 -7.63 67.61 41.71
C ASP A 927 -8.95 67.44 42.48
N ILE A 928 -9.11 66.35 43.24
CA ILE A 928 -10.31 66.12 44.05
C ILE A 928 -10.51 67.28 45.04
N THR A 929 -11.68 67.93 44.96
CA THR A 929 -12.01 69.10 45.80
C THR A 929 -12.70 68.66 47.09
N THR A 930 -12.51 69.41 48.18
CA THR A 930 -13.23 69.17 49.44
C THR A 930 -14.73 69.37 49.22
N GLY A 931 -15.53 68.34 49.48
CA GLY A 931 -16.98 68.35 49.26
C GLY A 931 -17.65 67.05 49.69
N ASN A 932 -18.98 66.98 49.51
CA ASN A 932 -19.74 65.76 49.75
C ASN A 932 -19.59 64.81 48.55
N TYR A 933 -19.11 63.60 48.79
CA TYR A 933 -19.08 62.51 47.82
C TYR A 933 -19.96 61.36 48.29
N SER A 934 -20.60 60.68 47.34
CA SER A 934 -21.38 59.46 47.58
C SER A 934 -20.67 58.28 46.94
N LEU A 935 -20.42 57.23 47.71
CA LEU A 935 -19.83 56.00 47.21
C LEU A 935 -20.95 54.98 46.98
N LEU A 936 -21.12 54.48 45.75
CA LEU A 936 -22.19 53.56 45.39
C LEU A 936 -21.64 52.17 45.08
N ALA A 937 -22.13 51.14 45.76
CA ALA A 937 -21.82 49.75 45.46
C ALA A 937 -23.01 49.03 44.82
N GLY A 938 -22.74 48.18 43.85
CA GLY A 938 -23.76 47.29 43.29
C GLY A 938 -23.17 46.16 42.45
N LEU A 939 -24.05 45.33 41.91
CA LEU A 939 -23.69 44.21 41.04
C LEU A 939 -24.24 44.43 39.64
N TYR A 940 -23.51 43.99 38.64
CA TYR A 940 -23.99 43.96 37.26
C TYR A 940 -23.53 42.71 36.52
N ARG A 941 -24.26 42.36 35.47
CA ARG A 941 -23.94 41.26 34.57
C ARG A 941 -22.94 41.75 33.51
N PRO A 942 -21.71 41.22 33.43
CA PRO A 942 -20.70 41.72 32.49
C PRO A 942 -21.08 41.53 31.01
N ALA A 943 -21.86 40.49 30.71
CA ALA A 943 -22.25 40.15 29.34
C ALA A 943 -23.07 41.24 28.63
N ASP A 944 -23.88 42.00 29.38
CA ASP A 944 -24.80 43.01 28.83
C ASP A 944 -24.83 44.34 29.61
N GLY A 945 -24.11 44.44 30.73
CA GLY A 945 -24.03 45.64 31.56
C GLY A 945 -25.23 45.84 32.50
N THR A 946 -26.19 44.89 32.55
CA THR A 946 -27.41 45.06 33.33
C THR A 946 -27.12 45.02 34.83
N ARG A 947 -27.54 46.05 35.57
CA ARG A 947 -27.38 46.12 37.03
C ARG A 947 -28.50 45.38 37.76
N LEU A 948 -28.15 44.71 38.86
CA LEU A 948 -29.11 43.96 39.65
C LEU A 948 -29.96 44.93 40.49
N PRO A 949 -31.30 44.79 40.46
CA PRO A 949 -32.16 45.61 41.29
C PRO A 949 -31.84 45.36 42.77
N VAL A 950 -31.92 46.41 43.59
CA VAL A 950 -31.61 46.33 45.02
C VAL A 950 -32.85 46.59 45.89
N ALA A 951 -33.03 45.79 46.94
CA ALA A 951 -34.12 45.88 47.93
C ALA A 951 -33.57 45.64 49.35
N GLY A 952 -34.31 46.03 50.41
CA GLY A 952 -33.88 45.83 51.81
C GLY A 952 -33.94 47.09 52.67
N SER A 953 -33.22 47.08 53.81
CA SER A 953 -33.26 48.13 54.85
C SER A 953 -32.09 49.11 54.86
N GLY A 954 -31.11 48.96 53.96
CA GLY A 954 -29.93 49.82 53.86
C GLY A 954 -30.16 51.20 53.22
N PRO A 955 -29.11 52.03 53.08
CA PRO A 955 -29.12 53.29 52.34
C PRO A 955 -29.20 53.04 50.81
N LEU A 956 -30.34 52.53 50.35
CA LEU A 956 -30.53 52.12 48.95
C LEU A 956 -30.69 53.33 48.02
N ARG A 957 -30.15 53.21 46.80
CA ARG A 957 -30.47 54.04 45.63
C ARG A 957 -31.11 53.16 44.54
N PRO A 958 -32.42 52.85 44.64
CA PRO A 958 -33.07 51.91 43.73
C PRO A 958 -33.02 52.31 42.25
N ASN A 959 -33.03 53.62 41.95
CA ASN A 959 -32.92 54.12 40.58
C ASN A 959 -31.53 53.89 39.97
N ASP A 960 -30.50 53.74 40.81
CA ASP A 960 -29.12 53.47 40.39
C ASP A 960 -28.75 51.98 40.49
N SER A 961 -29.70 51.15 40.96
CA SER A 961 -29.51 49.73 41.30
C SER A 961 -28.29 49.51 42.21
N ALA A 962 -28.14 50.36 43.23
CA ALA A 962 -26.95 50.42 44.07
C ALA A 962 -27.28 50.77 45.53
N VAL A 963 -26.34 50.49 46.42
CA VAL A 963 -26.34 50.92 47.82
C VAL A 963 -25.36 52.07 47.99
N GLU A 964 -25.76 53.12 48.70
CA GLU A 964 -24.86 54.21 49.09
C GLU A 964 -24.06 53.85 50.36
N ILE A 965 -22.77 53.64 50.18
CA ILE A 965 -21.78 53.37 51.22
C ILE A 965 -21.31 54.70 51.82
N ARG A 966 -21.31 54.78 53.15
CA ARG A 966 -20.85 55.96 53.88
C ARG A 966 -19.35 55.91 54.10
N ILE A 967 -18.67 56.97 53.65
CA ILE A 967 -17.29 57.27 53.99
C ILE A 967 -17.34 58.27 55.17
N SER A 968 -16.71 57.94 56.30
CA SER A 968 -16.57 58.90 57.40
C SER A 968 -15.77 60.11 56.93
N THR A 969 -16.32 61.32 57.12
CA THR A 969 -15.79 62.60 56.61
C THR A 969 -14.27 62.77 56.81
N MET A 970 -13.56 63.07 55.72
CA MET A 970 -12.20 63.63 55.72
C MET A 970 -12.18 64.89 56.61
N GLN A 971 -11.52 64.83 57.77
CA GLN A 971 -11.10 66.03 58.50
C GLN A 971 -9.66 66.36 58.09
N GLU A 972 -9.42 67.66 57.88
CA GLU A 972 -8.17 68.31 57.44
C GLU A 972 -6.86 67.71 57.97
#